data_AF-A0A6I6DBR2-F1
#
_entry.id   AF-A0A6I6DBR2-F1
#
_cell.length_a   1.000
_cell.length_b   1.000
_cell.length_c   1.000
_cell.angle_alpha   90.00
_cell.angle_beta   90.00
_cell.angle_gamma   90.00
#
_symmetry.space_group_name_H-M   'P 1'
#
loop_
_entity.id
_entity.type
_entity.pdbx_description
1 polymer ?
#
loop_
_entity_poly.entity_id
_entity_poly.type
_entity_poly.pdbx_seq_one_letter_code
_entity_poly.pdbx_strand_id
1 'polypeptide(L)'
;MVDSLRKIPCDCGSGIEREKCCYLTNKGQIVHFSLGKKNNYKVQINKALEDLTSYAFKYFYSWESAAKAKFFAYSQTEGLNENFMPFFRTWFAINYRFYKDVSPIIDFYIAENDEIIDDNYRPILTAIKNSHISIFEVEWIENNTVALKDIFNNISYIVERDFGNATGDIKEGRLLLTRIVQIGNTAIVAQTPYVIFSDQKRYLIDEINSIKSLEGIEDIDLFCREFSQVICSLIIDVSCGNKKPSIKMKTILLNDNLEKIRDKISSRKDFAFIEKSNNFLKFTLTSNKKFLRFYVNSSLAVIAAEETTELTKGKLSLESALNLPHYKWYDGYTAISDDYAEELLTEIMHDKYLEEWLETQQEELEGMTPLQAIRDVKGRVLLENLLNDMDLSVKSNEESIFPIEILRTKIGLLNSRTKKMLDSEAVTLKVQKHRERQELSFYPNSYNWLSNDYNQVAISLYDYYTQHEKDEVRLAWLLFIWNEYSTIYRPKVSKIKAWVSSIECCLSYCIEDKKESGTLKKLLGVPGIINKNIYLLIKHFTEHPIDISIQPKVYPNWDELDYRKMIEAYEEVKQYLSIFSYAIKPRWPKTDEDIRNEFYEGINTEATFWDEGKEKKYKDFYLDNRVLDNRSDRGETIANFFWETQAKRFQPYLRSAAFNLMTSYVGAYRVLPAGSSSVIFEDIFTGKQSEVYGRFNKDVHDDIDPGMIVLTRVLPLGKYVWASEPMFILLNDLTDIFYKYLDMLLENLHLFDEGDYIYLKQRGECALKAYLMALDEVEKDTVDLMNQPIQIDWFVADINDSQFAIDRIGHNKQFELVHQDEDRTAYIWMCNNSTQMSQWGYLLVKDNKILICAPPGKDLIRFSKEVYRSFKTVDIVVAFRKYETIYKTSKELERYFISDLATFFNNQPELSLALLRQDELEDEELELLQGIFLLKLGTLLMEEVEQNKKK
;
A
#
# COMPACT_ATOMS: atom_id res chain seq x y z
N MET A 1 -82.38 16.09 19.53
CA MET A 1 -81.87 15.85 18.16
C MET A 1 -80.41 15.43 18.26
N VAL A 2 -80.20 14.29 18.91
CA VAL A 2 -78.93 13.60 19.12
C VAL A 2 -79.26 12.20 18.66
N ASP A 3 -78.92 11.83 17.40
CA ASP A 3 -78.89 10.43 16.93
C ASP A 3 -78.52 10.21 15.44
N SER A 4 -78.09 11.23 14.68
CA SER A 4 -77.79 11.04 13.24
C SER A 4 -76.32 11.10 12.82
N LEU A 5 -75.35 11.13 13.75
CA LEU A 5 -73.90 11.19 13.41
C LEU A 5 -73.07 9.95 13.75
N ARG A 6 -73.68 8.84 14.24
CA ARG A 6 -72.95 7.64 14.70
C ARG A 6 -72.69 6.55 13.65
N LYS A 7 -73.10 6.74 12.40
CA LYS A 7 -72.98 5.73 11.33
C LYS A 7 -72.00 6.11 10.21
N ILE A 8 -70.92 6.80 10.55
CA ILE A 8 -69.82 7.01 9.59
C ILE A 8 -68.94 5.75 9.63
N PRO A 9 -68.81 4.98 8.52
CA PRO A 9 -67.91 3.84 8.46
C PRO A 9 -66.44 4.30 8.62
N CYS A 10 -65.58 3.51 9.27
CA CYS A 10 -64.17 3.88 9.45
C CYS A 10 -63.46 3.98 8.08
N ASP A 11 -62.63 5.01 7.94
CA ASP A 11 -61.82 5.30 6.74
C ASP A 11 -60.78 4.20 6.41
N CYS A 12 -60.63 3.19 7.28
CA CYS A 12 -59.78 2.01 7.03
C CYS A 12 -60.40 0.97 6.07
N GLY A 13 -61.64 1.19 5.61
CA GLY A 13 -62.31 0.31 4.64
C GLY A 13 -63.00 -0.93 5.24
N SER A 14 -63.09 -1.04 6.57
CA SER A 14 -63.70 -2.21 7.24
C SER A 14 -65.23 -2.25 7.19
N GLY A 15 -65.90 -1.15 6.85
CA GLY A 15 -67.36 -1.03 6.83
C GLY A 15 -68.04 -0.96 8.21
N ILE A 16 -67.26 -0.93 9.30
CA ILE A 16 -67.74 -0.85 10.69
C ILE A 16 -67.79 0.62 11.14
N GLU A 17 -68.73 0.98 12.03
CA GLU A 17 -68.85 2.33 12.62
C GLU A 17 -67.53 2.80 13.27
N ARG A 18 -67.13 4.05 12.99
CA ARG A 18 -65.83 4.63 13.35
C ARG A 18 -65.45 4.45 14.83
N GLU A 19 -66.41 4.60 15.74
CA GLU A 19 -66.22 4.46 17.20
C GLU A 19 -65.89 3.01 17.63
N LYS A 20 -66.23 1.99 16.84
CA LYS A 20 -66.02 0.57 17.17
C LYS A 20 -64.83 -0.07 16.47
N CYS A 21 -64.12 0.70 15.65
CA CYS A 21 -63.01 0.21 14.85
C CYS A 21 -61.71 0.93 15.25
N CYS A 22 -61.36 1.99 14.54
CA CYS A 22 -60.06 2.64 14.64
C CYS A 22 -59.93 3.56 15.87
N TYR A 23 -61.04 3.91 16.54
CA TYR A 23 -61.07 4.90 17.62
C TYR A 23 -60.88 4.30 19.03
N LEU A 24 -60.99 2.98 19.20
CA LEU A 24 -60.84 2.31 20.50
C LEU A 24 -59.38 1.96 20.86
N THR A 25 -58.45 2.03 19.90
CA THR A 25 -57.02 1.76 20.11
C THR A 25 -56.19 3.00 19.84
N ASN A 26 -56.17 3.92 20.82
CA ASN A 26 -55.10 4.91 20.90
C ASN A 26 -53.76 4.16 21.00
N LYS A 27 -52.93 4.30 19.96
CA LYS A 27 -51.58 3.73 19.70
C LYS A 27 -51.47 2.49 18.78
N GLY A 28 -52.40 2.28 17.84
CA GLY A 28 -52.15 1.40 16.69
C GLY A 28 -51.74 2.20 15.45
N GLN A 29 -50.45 2.22 15.09
CA GLN A 29 -50.03 2.76 13.79
C GLN A 29 -50.44 1.74 12.71
N ILE A 30 -51.59 1.96 12.06
CA ILE A 30 -52.04 1.08 10.96
C ILE A 30 -51.14 1.35 9.75
N VAL A 31 -50.12 0.52 9.54
CA VAL A 31 -49.30 0.55 8.33
C VAL A 31 -50.04 -0.21 7.23
N HIS A 32 -50.67 0.51 6.30
CA HIS A 32 -51.35 -0.11 5.16
C HIS A 32 -50.30 -0.46 4.08
N PHE A 33 -50.06 -1.75 3.85
CA PHE A 33 -49.24 -2.25 2.75
C PHE A 33 -50.13 -2.50 1.53
N SER A 34 -50.16 -1.60 0.54
CA SER A 34 -50.81 -1.91 -0.74
C SER A 34 -49.95 -2.90 -1.53
N LEU A 35 -50.30 -4.18 -1.46
CA LEU A 35 -49.59 -5.32 -2.08
C LEU A 35 -49.12 -5.05 -3.53
N GLY A 36 -49.92 -4.33 -4.33
CA GLY A 36 -49.61 -4.02 -5.73
C GLY A 36 -48.52 -2.96 -5.97
N LYS A 37 -48.35 -1.95 -5.10
CA LYS A 37 -47.29 -0.92 -5.26
C LYS A 37 -45.96 -1.37 -4.67
N LYS A 38 -45.98 -2.26 -3.66
CA LYS A 38 -44.78 -2.71 -2.93
C LYS A 38 -43.99 -3.82 -3.62
N ASN A 39 -44.66 -4.81 -4.20
CA ASN A 39 -43.99 -5.81 -5.05
C ASN A 39 -43.29 -5.12 -6.24
N ASN A 40 -43.90 -4.05 -6.77
CA ASN A 40 -43.27 -3.24 -7.80
C ASN A 40 -42.01 -2.52 -7.29
N TYR A 41 -42.03 -1.89 -6.11
CA TYR A 41 -40.83 -1.22 -5.58
C TYR A 41 -39.69 -2.19 -5.26
N LYS A 42 -39.95 -3.36 -4.66
CA LYS A 42 -38.89 -4.35 -4.38
C LYS A 42 -38.27 -4.87 -5.68
N VAL A 43 -39.09 -5.17 -6.70
CA VAL A 43 -38.61 -5.56 -8.03
C VAL A 43 -37.81 -4.44 -8.68
N GLN A 44 -38.27 -3.19 -8.60
CA GLN A 44 -37.57 -2.03 -9.16
C GLN A 44 -36.26 -1.71 -8.42
N ILE A 45 -36.21 -1.85 -7.09
CA ILE A 45 -34.97 -1.72 -6.31
C ILE A 45 -33.97 -2.79 -6.72
N ASN A 46 -34.40 -4.06 -6.80
CA ASN A 46 -33.52 -5.16 -7.22
C ASN A 46 -32.97 -4.93 -8.63
N LYS A 47 -33.83 -4.51 -9.57
CA LYS A 47 -33.42 -4.14 -10.91
C LYS A 47 -32.41 -2.99 -10.90
N ALA A 48 -32.67 -1.93 -10.11
CA ALA A 48 -31.77 -0.79 -10.03
C ALA A 48 -30.40 -1.17 -9.46
N LEU A 49 -30.35 -2.03 -8.45
CA LEU A 49 -29.10 -2.54 -7.90
C LEU A 49 -28.34 -3.41 -8.91
N GLU A 50 -29.05 -4.23 -9.70
CA GLU A 50 -28.45 -5.05 -10.76
C GLU A 50 -27.90 -4.19 -11.91
N ASP A 51 -28.66 -3.19 -12.36
CA ASP A 51 -28.23 -2.23 -13.39
C ASP A 51 -26.99 -1.45 -12.92
N LEU A 52 -27.02 -0.90 -11.69
CA LEU A 52 -25.91 -0.15 -11.09
C LEU A 52 -24.66 -1.01 -10.92
N THR A 53 -24.83 -2.25 -10.44
CA THR A 53 -23.71 -3.19 -10.30
C THR A 53 -23.13 -3.52 -11.67
N SER A 54 -23.98 -3.85 -12.64
CA SER A 54 -23.53 -4.18 -14.00
C SER A 54 -22.80 -3.02 -14.65
N TYR A 55 -23.29 -1.79 -14.46
CA TYR A 55 -22.62 -0.57 -14.91
C TYR A 55 -21.25 -0.38 -14.23
N ALA A 56 -21.18 -0.51 -12.91
CA ALA A 56 -19.94 -0.38 -12.14
C ALA A 56 -18.87 -1.39 -12.62
N PHE A 57 -19.24 -2.66 -12.78
CA PHE A 57 -18.31 -3.70 -13.22
C PHE A 57 -18.02 -3.67 -14.73
N LYS A 58 -18.85 -3.01 -15.54
CA LYS A 58 -18.57 -2.85 -16.98
C LYS A 58 -17.57 -1.73 -17.24
N TYR A 59 -17.74 -0.58 -16.58
CA TYR A 59 -16.97 0.63 -16.89
C TYR A 59 -15.87 0.95 -15.88
N PHE A 60 -15.95 0.41 -14.66
CA PHE A 60 -14.99 0.69 -13.58
C PHE A 60 -14.33 -0.59 -13.04
N TYR A 61 -14.21 -1.65 -13.86
CA TYR A 61 -13.64 -2.94 -13.44
C TYR A 61 -12.19 -2.84 -12.95
N SER A 62 -11.39 -1.94 -13.52
CA SER A 62 -9.99 -1.72 -13.11
C SER A 62 -9.85 -1.25 -11.66
N TRP A 63 -10.91 -0.66 -11.10
CA TRP A 63 -10.97 -0.18 -9.71
C TRP A 63 -11.47 -1.22 -8.73
N GLU A 64 -11.90 -2.40 -9.18
CA GLU A 64 -12.41 -3.45 -8.30
C GLU A 64 -11.37 -3.87 -7.26
N SER A 65 -10.10 -4.04 -7.66
CA SER A 65 -9.01 -4.44 -6.76
C SER A 65 -8.76 -3.40 -5.67
N ALA A 66 -8.74 -2.11 -6.04
CA ALA A 66 -8.60 -1.00 -5.09
C ALA A 66 -9.82 -0.88 -4.17
N ALA A 67 -11.03 -1.05 -4.72
CA ALA A 67 -12.27 -1.06 -3.96
C ALA A 67 -12.33 -2.24 -2.98
N LYS A 68 -11.86 -3.43 -3.37
CA LYS A 68 -11.72 -4.58 -2.47
C LYS A 68 -10.76 -4.26 -1.35
N ALA A 69 -9.56 -3.73 -1.65
CA ALA A 69 -8.60 -3.32 -0.63
C ALA A 69 -9.22 -2.33 0.37
N LYS A 70 -9.95 -1.31 -0.12
CA LYS A 70 -10.66 -0.35 0.73
C LYS A 70 -11.81 -0.97 1.54
N PHE A 71 -12.54 -1.91 0.96
CA PHE A 71 -13.62 -2.64 1.63
C PHE A 71 -13.09 -3.56 2.75
N PHE A 72 -11.84 -4.01 2.64
CA PHE A 72 -11.14 -4.82 3.63
C PHE A 72 -10.20 -4.03 4.56
N ALA A 73 -10.09 -2.71 4.41
CA ALA A 73 -9.12 -1.91 5.14
C ALA A 73 -9.22 -2.03 6.68
N TYR A 74 -10.41 -2.41 7.18
CA TYR A 74 -10.70 -2.60 8.60
C TYR A 74 -10.95 -4.06 9.00
N SER A 75 -10.69 -5.01 8.11
CA SER A 75 -10.90 -6.45 8.31
C SER A 75 -9.57 -7.15 8.54
N GLN A 76 -9.55 -8.09 9.49
CA GLN A 76 -8.41 -8.99 9.74
C GLN A 76 -8.49 -10.26 8.88
N THR A 77 -9.63 -10.49 8.27
CA THR A 77 -9.88 -11.64 7.42
C THR A 77 -9.41 -11.37 5.99
N GLU A 78 -8.56 -12.26 5.45
CA GLU A 78 -8.16 -12.23 4.04
C GLU A 78 -9.23 -12.88 3.15
N GLY A 79 -9.77 -12.09 2.22
CA GLY A 79 -10.68 -12.58 1.18
C GLY A 79 -12.17 -12.42 1.50
N LEU A 80 -12.97 -12.29 0.43
CA LEU A 80 -14.41 -12.06 0.51
C LEU A 80 -15.17 -13.38 0.47
N ASN A 81 -15.78 -13.74 1.59
CA ASN A 81 -16.75 -14.84 1.63
C ASN A 81 -17.93 -14.53 0.69
N GLU A 82 -18.43 -15.54 -0.02
CA GLU A 82 -19.58 -15.44 -0.94
C GLU A 82 -20.80 -14.75 -0.30
N ASN A 83 -21.01 -14.93 1.00
CA ASN A 83 -22.10 -14.29 1.74
C ASN A 83 -22.01 -12.74 1.79
N PHE A 84 -20.81 -12.18 1.67
CA PHE A 84 -20.57 -10.73 1.69
C PHE A 84 -20.39 -10.12 0.30
N MET A 85 -20.27 -10.94 -0.76
CA MET A 85 -20.20 -10.46 -2.15
C MET A 85 -21.35 -9.50 -2.53
N PRO A 86 -22.63 -9.76 -2.15
CA PRO A 86 -23.71 -8.82 -2.44
C PRO A 86 -23.54 -7.45 -1.76
N PHE A 87 -22.98 -7.43 -0.54
CA PHE A 87 -22.70 -6.20 0.20
C PHE A 87 -21.56 -5.41 -0.45
N PHE A 88 -20.48 -6.09 -0.84
CA PHE A 88 -19.38 -5.46 -1.57
C PHE A 88 -19.85 -4.85 -2.90
N ARG A 89 -20.60 -5.60 -3.72
CA ARG A 89 -21.08 -5.13 -5.03
C ARG A 89 -21.96 -3.89 -4.91
N THR A 90 -22.91 -3.92 -3.98
CA THR A 90 -23.81 -2.77 -3.74
C THR A 90 -23.06 -1.58 -3.15
N TRP A 91 -22.13 -1.80 -2.22
CA TRP A 91 -21.27 -0.74 -1.70
C TRP A 91 -20.37 -0.13 -2.79
N PHE A 92 -19.76 -0.96 -3.64
CA PHE A 92 -18.91 -0.50 -4.74
C PHE A 92 -19.69 0.40 -5.70
N ALA A 93 -20.90 0.00 -6.08
CA ALA A 93 -21.72 0.80 -6.99
C ALA A 93 -22.30 2.08 -6.36
N ILE A 94 -22.59 2.09 -5.05
CA ILE A 94 -23.36 3.18 -4.42
C ILE A 94 -22.49 4.14 -3.59
N ASN A 95 -21.44 3.64 -2.93
CA ASN A 95 -20.70 4.37 -1.90
C ASN A 95 -19.21 4.52 -2.23
N TYR A 96 -18.64 3.72 -3.13
CA TYR A 96 -17.23 3.84 -3.46
C TYR A 96 -16.93 5.12 -4.23
N ARG A 97 -15.89 5.83 -3.78
CA ARG A 97 -15.32 7.03 -4.39
C ARG A 97 -13.85 6.76 -4.73
N PHE A 98 -13.46 7.10 -5.95
CA PHE A 98 -12.08 7.00 -6.44
C PHE A 98 -11.16 7.94 -5.64
N TYR A 99 -11.62 9.17 -5.39
CA TYR A 99 -10.94 10.19 -4.61
C TYR A 99 -11.92 10.86 -3.64
N LYS A 100 -11.42 11.50 -2.58
CA LYS A 100 -12.26 12.14 -1.55
C LYS A 100 -13.22 13.18 -2.14
N ASP A 101 -12.78 13.89 -3.18
CA ASP A 101 -13.54 14.99 -3.79
C ASP A 101 -14.41 14.55 -4.99
N VAL A 102 -14.45 13.25 -5.30
CA VAL A 102 -15.19 12.71 -6.44
C VAL A 102 -16.48 12.03 -5.97
N SER A 103 -17.57 12.25 -6.72
CA SER A 103 -18.88 11.62 -6.49
C SER A 103 -18.82 10.08 -6.59
N PRO A 104 -19.69 9.33 -5.89
CA PRO A 104 -19.73 7.87 -6.00
C PRO A 104 -20.23 7.39 -7.38
N ILE A 105 -19.97 6.12 -7.73
CA ILE A 105 -20.32 5.52 -9.04
C ILE A 105 -21.79 5.73 -9.44
N ILE A 106 -22.72 5.64 -8.48
CA ILE A 106 -24.15 5.91 -8.69
C ILE A 106 -24.43 7.29 -9.30
N ASP A 107 -23.63 8.31 -9.00
CA ASP A 107 -23.83 9.65 -9.54
C ASP A 107 -23.43 9.74 -11.01
N PHE A 108 -22.38 9.02 -11.42
CA PHE A 108 -22.03 8.87 -12.83
C PHE A 108 -23.12 8.12 -13.59
N TYR A 109 -23.66 7.04 -13.02
CA TYR A 109 -24.77 6.30 -13.64
C TYR A 109 -26.00 7.19 -13.86
N ILE A 110 -26.40 7.97 -12.85
CA ILE A 110 -27.55 8.87 -12.95
C ILE A 110 -27.28 9.97 -13.98
N ALA A 111 -26.08 10.57 -13.98
CA ALA A 111 -25.73 11.65 -14.90
C ALA A 111 -25.68 11.18 -16.37
N GLU A 112 -25.06 10.03 -16.64
CA GLU A 112 -24.93 9.51 -18.01
C GLU A 112 -26.25 8.98 -18.58
N ASN A 113 -27.14 8.48 -17.73
CA ASN A 113 -28.41 7.90 -18.14
C ASN A 113 -29.59 8.85 -17.89
N ASP A 114 -29.34 10.13 -17.59
CA ASP A 114 -30.39 11.08 -17.14
C ASP A 114 -31.54 11.20 -18.14
N GLU A 115 -31.24 11.13 -19.44
CA GLU A 115 -32.22 11.19 -20.54
C GLU A 115 -32.95 9.86 -20.79
N ILE A 116 -32.42 8.74 -20.29
CA ILE A 116 -32.93 7.37 -20.54
C ILE A 116 -33.69 6.83 -19.32
N ILE A 117 -33.40 7.35 -18.13
CA ILE A 117 -34.05 6.95 -16.87
C ILE A 117 -35.52 7.41 -16.88
N ASP A 118 -36.44 6.44 -16.81
CA ASP A 118 -37.89 6.69 -16.63
C ASP A 118 -38.13 7.54 -15.38
N ASP A 119 -39.05 8.52 -15.48
CA ASP A 119 -39.48 9.38 -14.38
C ASP A 119 -39.91 8.59 -13.13
N ASN A 120 -40.44 7.36 -13.30
CA ASN A 120 -40.81 6.49 -12.19
C ASN A 120 -39.61 5.82 -11.50
N TYR A 121 -38.46 5.74 -12.17
CA TYR A 121 -37.24 5.11 -11.70
C TYR A 121 -36.32 6.08 -10.95
N ARG A 122 -36.37 7.36 -11.30
CA ARG A 122 -35.57 8.43 -10.65
C ARG A 122 -35.78 8.52 -9.12
N PRO A 123 -37.01 8.45 -8.57
CA PRO A 123 -37.22 8.43 -7.11
C PRO A 123 -36.59 7.22 -6.43
N ILE A 124 -36.46 6.09 -7.14
CA ILE A 124 -35.91 4.84 -6.62
C ILE A 124 -34.39 4.95 -6.54
N LEU A 125 -33.74 5.39 -7.62
CA LEU A 125 -32.30 5.65 -7.63
C LEU A 125 -31.91 6.71 -6.59
N THR A 126 -32.72 7.75 -6.44
CA THR A 126 -32.53 8.79 -5.41
C THR A 126 -32.65 8.19 -4.00
N ALA A 127 -33.64 7.33 -3.76
CA ALA A 127 -33.81 6.66 -2.48
C ALA A 127 -32.65 5.68 -2.18
N ILE A 128 -32.13 4.98 -3.20
CA ILE A 128 -30.97 4.10 -3.07
C ILE A 128 -29.72 4.93 -2.75
N LYS A 129 -29.47 6.02 -3.47
CA LYS A 129 -28.36 6.96 -3.23
C LYS A 129 -28.34 7.49 -1.79
N ASN A 130 -29.52 7.85 -1.26
CA ASN A 130 -29.65 8.42 0.08
C ASN A 130 -29.67 7.37 1.20
N SER A 131 -29.76 6.08 0.87
CA SER A 131 -29.70 5.00 1.86
C SER A 131 -28.25 4.65 2.21
N HIS A 132 -28.06 3.90 3.28
CA HIS A 132 -26.75 3.37 3.69
C HIS A 132 -26.89 1.99 4.31
N ILE A 133 -25.77 1.27 4.41
CA ILE A 133 -25.70 -0.01 5.13
C ILE A 133 -25.55 0.30 6.62
N SER A 134 -26.38 -0.32 7.45
CA SER A 134 -26.35 -0.18 8.91
C SER A 134 -26.68 -1.50 9.61
N ILE A 135 -26.67 -1.49 10.94
CA ILE A 135 -27.00 -2.64 11.79
C ILE A 135 -28.32 -2.35 12.52
N PHE A 136 -29.30 -3.21 12.29
CA PHE A 136 -30.64 -3.06 12.84
C PHE A 136 -30.96 -4.16 13.85
N GLU A 137 -31.41 -3.79 15.03
CA GLU A 137 -31.99 -4.70 16.01
C GLU A 137 -33.46 -4.96 15.70
N VAL A 138 -33.86 -6.23 15.74
CA VAL A 138 -35.26 -6.64 15.61
C VAL A 138 -35.98 -6.34 16.92
N GLU A 139 -36.79 -5.28 16.95
CA GLU A 139 -37.54 -4.88 18.15
C GLU A 139 -38.71 -5.83 18.42
N TRP A 140 -39.50 -6.12 17.39
CA TRP A 140 -40.65 -7.01 17.47
C TRP A 140 -40.98 -7.62 16.11
N ILE A 141 -41.66 -8.78 16.14
CA ILE A 141 -42.17 -9.47 14.94
C ILE A 141 -43.68 -9.72 15.13
N GLU A 142 -44.50 -9.07 14.29
CA GLU A 142 -45.96 -9.27 14.31
C GLU A 142 -46.48 -9.60 12.91
N ASN A 143 -47.19 -10.71 12.77
CA ASN A 143 -47.74 -11.19 11.49
C ASN A 143 -46.65 -11.28 10.40
N ASN A 144 -46.84 -10.53 9.30
CA ASN A 144 -45.90 -10.39 8.18
C ASN A 144 -45.06 -9.11 8.27
N THR A 145 -44.92 -8.50 9.45
CA THR A 145 -44.16 -7.26 9.64
C THR A 145 -43.10 -7.40 10.72
N VAL A 146 -42.00 -6.68 10.54
CA VAL A 146 -40.87 -6.63 11.47
C VAL A 146 -40.50 -5.18 11.71
N ALA A 147 -40.37 -4.79 12.98
CA ALA A 147 -39.75 -3.51 13.34
C ALA A 147 -38.25 -3.68 13.52
N LEU A 148 -37.50 -2.84 12.82
CA LEU A 148 -36.06 -2.80 12.79
C LEU A 148 -35.59 -1.45 13.32
N LYS A 149 -34.82 -1.46 14.41
CA LYS A 149 -34.24 -0.26 14.99
C LYS A 149 -32.75 -0.21 14.74
N ASP A 150 -32.29 0.85 14.10
CA ASP A 150 -30.86 1.10 13.91
C ASP A 150 -30.18 1.29 15.27
N ILE A 151 -29.11 0.53 15.53
CA ILE A 151 -28.42 0.54 16.82
C ILE A 151 -27.56 1.79 17.05
N PHE A 152 -27.28 2.57 16.01
CA PHE A 152 -26.41 3.74 16.07
C PHE A 152 -27.20 5.05 16.23
N ASN A 153 -28.25 5.26 15.42
CA ASN A 153 -29.06 6.49 15.44
C ASN A 153 -30.43 6.32 16.13
N ASN A 154 -30.79 5.11 16.57
CA ASN A 154 -32.08 4.78 17.20
C ASN A 154 -33.33 5.00 16.33
N ILE A 155 -33.20 5.12 15.02
CA ILE A 155 -34.34 5.23 14.10
C ILE A 155 -34.98 3.85 13.88
N SER A 156 -36.30 3.76 14.03
CA SER A 156 -37.07 2.52 13.78
C SER A 156 -37.78 2.54 12.43
N TYR A 157 -37.70 1.42 11.71
CA TYR A 157 -38.35 1.17 10.44
C TYR A 157 -39.28 -0.05 10.56
N ILE A 158 -40.44 0.01 9.90
CA ILE A 158 -41.36 -1.13 9.82
C ILE A 158 -41.28 -1.70 8.40
N VAL A 159 -40.81 -2.94 8.29
CA VAL A 159 -40.61 -3.64 7.02
C VAL A 159 -41.45 -4.91 6.96
N GLU A 160 -41.66 -5.44 5.76
CA GLU A 160 -42.30 -6.74 5.58
C GLU A 160 -41.33 -7.87 5.98
N ARG A 161 -41.89 -8.96 6.52
CA ARG A 161 -41.15 -10.17 6.91
C ARG A 161 -40.80 -11.02 5.69
N ASP A 162 -40.07 -10.44 4.75
CA ASP A 162 -39.58 -11.08 3.53
C ASP A 162 -38.10 -10.77 3.31
N PHE A 163 -37.27 -11.63 3.91
CA PHE A 163 -35.82 -11.55 3.93
C PHE A 163 -35.17 -12.71 3.16
N GLY A 164 -35.90 -13.32 2.22
CA GLY A 164 -35.46 -14.50 1.49
C GLY A 164 -35.13 -15.67 2.43
N ASN A 165 -33.99 -16.31 2.20
CA ASN A 165 -33.55 -17.49 2.97
C ASN A 165 -33.30 -17.18 4.46
N ALA A 166 -33.05 -15.92 4.83
CA ALA A 166 -32.81 -15.51 6.22
C ALA A 166 -34.10 -15.38 7.06
N THR A 167 -35.28 -15.41 6.42
CA THR A 167 -36.57 -15.16 7.10
C THR A 167 -36.84 -16.11 8.28
N GLY A 168 -36.34 -17.36 8.19
CA GLY A 168 -36.48 -18.36 9.26
C GLY A 168 -35.61 -18.10 10.49
N ASP A 169 -34.48 -17.40 10.32
CA ASP A 169 -33.47 -17.17 11.36
C ASP A 169 -33.70 -15.87 12.15
N ILE A 170 -34.59 -15.01 11.65
CA ILE A 170 -34.91 -13.72 12.26
C ILE A 170 -35.82 -13.89 13.47
N LYS A 171 -35.34 -13.40 14.62
CA LYS A 171 -36.02 -13.42 15.93
C LYS A 171 -35.84 -12.08 16.61
N GLU A 172 -36.73 -11.75 17.54
CA GLU A 172 -36.60 -10.55 18.38
C GLU A 172 -35.24 -10.51 19.08
N GLY A 173 -34.66 -9.31 19.15
CA GLY A 173 -33.32 -9.05 19.67
C GLY A 173 -32.17 -9.38 18.71
N ARG A 174 -32.41 -10.08 17.58
CA ARG A 174 -31.35 -10.32 16.58
C ARG A 174 -30.90 -9.02 15.93
N LEU A 175 -29.65 -9.00 15.49
CA LEU A 175 -29.07 -7.89 14.74
C LEU A 175 -29.02 -8.25 13.26
N LEU A 176 -29.31 -7.31 12.37
CA LEU A 176 -29.34 -7.49 10.92
C LEU A 176 -28.44 -6.45 10.26
N LEU A 177 -27.44 -6.90 9.50
CA LEU A 177 -26.72 -6.03 8.58
C LEU A 177 -27.51 -5.95 7.28
N THR A 178 -28.00 -4.76 6.94
CA THR A 178 -28.69 -4.54 5.68
C THR A 178 -28.73 -3.06 5.31
N ARG A 179 -29.30 -2.78 4.14
CA ARG A 179 -29.63 -1.44 3.66
C ARG A 179 -31.15 -1.32 3.61
N ILE A 180 -31.68 -0.32 4.30
CA ILE A 180 -33.11 0.03 4.22
C ILE A 180 -33.27 1.23 3.27
N VAL A 181 -34.07 1.05 2.22
CA VAL A 181 -34.39 2.08 1.23
C VAL A 181 -35.78 2.61 1.54
N GLN A 182 -35.88 3.91 1.76
CA GLN A 182 -37.13 4.60 2.09
C GLN A 182 -37.68 5.29 0.83
N ILE A 183 -38.83 4.82 0.34
CA ILE A 183 -39.56 5.44 -0.77
C ILE A 183 -40.88 5.99 -0.24
N GLY A 184 -40.96 7.31 -0.09
CA GLY A 184 -42.08 7.97 0.58
C GLY A 184 -42.22 7.47 2.03
N ASN A 185 -43.39 6.90 2.38
CA ASN A 185 -43.66 6.35 3.72
C ASN A 185 -43.40 4.83 3.81
N THR A 186 -42.74 4.24 2.82
CA THR A 186 -42.48 2.79 2.77
C THR A 186 -40.98 2.51 2.91
N ALA A 187 -40.63 1.74 3.95
CA ALA A 187 -39.30 1.18 4.14
C ALA A 187 -39.21 -0.21 3.49
N ILE A 188 -38.15 -0.44 2.70
CA ILE A 188 -37.90 -1.73 2.03
C ILE A 188 -36.46 -2.14 2.29
N VAL A 189 -36.28 -3.42 2.60
CA VAL A 189 -34.95 -4.04 2.75
C VAL A 189 -34.41 -4.33 1.35
N ALA A 190 -33.29 -3.71 0.99
CA ALA A 190 -32.78 -3.70 -0.39
C ALA A 190 -32.09 -5.01 -0.81
N GLN A 191 -31.51 -5.74 0.15
CA GLN A 191 -30.78 -6.98 -0.08
C GLN A 191 -31.01 -7.97 1.06
N THR A 192 -30.81 -9.27 0.80
CA THR A 192 -30.89 -10.31 1.83
C THR A 192 -30.01 -9.91 3.03
N PRO A 193 -30.58 -9.73 4.23
CA PRO A 193 -29.82 -9.27 5.39
C PRO A 193 -28.87 -10.37 5.87
N TYR A 194 -27.74 -9.95 6.44
CA TYR A 194 -26.87 -10.85 7.17
C TYR A 194 -27.25 -10.85 8.67
N VAL A 195 -27.55 -12.03 9.22
CA VAL A 195 -28.05 -12.17 10.60
C VAL A 195 -26.88 -12.31 11.58
N ILE A 196 -26.88 -11.47 12.62
CA ILE A 196 -25.84 -11.36 13.64
C ILE A 196 -26.43 -11.71 15.01
N PHE A 197 -25.62 -12.31 15.88
CA PHE A 197 -26.01 -12.63 17.25
C PHE A 197 -26.05 -11.37 18.12
N SER A 198 -27.04 -11.30 19.02
CA SER A 198 -27.32 -10.12 19.85
C SER A 198 -26.21 -9.77 20.84
N ASP A 199 -25.40 -10.75 21.23
CA ASP A 199 -24.25 -10.56 22.12
C ASP A 199 -23.14 -9.69 21.48
N GLN A 200 -23.16 -9.51 20.16
CA GLN A 200 -22.20 -8.66 19.44
C GLN A 200 -22.54 -7.17 19.48
N LYS A 201 -23.75 -6.80 19.91
CA LYS A 201 -24.26 -5.42 19.87
C LYS A 201 -23.31 -4.42 20.52
N ARG A 202 -22.85 -4.74 21.74
CA ARG A 202 -22.00 -3.84 22.53
C ARG A 202 -20.63 -3.64 21.88
N TYR A 203 -20.02 -4.73 21.43
CA TYR A 203 -18.74 -4.69 20.72
C TYR A 203 -18.83 -3.80 19.46
N LEU A 204 -19.85 -4.02 18.63
CA LEU A 204 -20.03 -3.27 17.39
C LEU A 204 -20.24 -1.76 17.64
N ILE A 205 -21.03 -1.40 18.65
CA ILE A 205 -21.23 0.01 19.05
C ILE A 205 -19.91 0.62 19.55
N ASP A 206 -19.18 -0.09 20.40
CA ASP A 206 -17.94 0.42 20.99
C ASP A 206 -16.85 0.64 19.92
N GLU A 207 -16.70 -0.28 18.97
CA GLU A 207 -15.69 -0.20 17.91
C GLU A 207 -16.03 0.85 16.85
N ILE A 208 -17.29 0.93 16.41
CA ILE A 208 -17.73 1.96 15.46
C ILE A 208 -17.53 3.36 16.06
N ASN A 209 -17.88 3.56 17.33
CA ASN A 209 -17.65 4.85 17.99
C ASN A 209 -16.16 5.19 18.14
N SER A 210 -15.31 4.18 18.35
CA SER A 210 -13.85 4.33 18.39
C SER A 210 -13.32 4.85 17.04
N ILE A 211 -13.66 4.15 15.95
CA ILE A 211 -13.22 4.51 14.58
C ILE A 211 -13.79 5.87 14.17
N LYS A 212 -15.07 6.12 14.44
CA LYS A 212 -15.71 7.41 14.22
C LYS A 212 -14.94 8.57 14.89
N SER A 213 -14.49 8.36 16.13
CA SER A 213 -13.73 9.38 16.86
C SER A 213 -12.32 9.58 16.27
N LEU A 214 -11.67 8.50 15.81
CA LEU A 214 -10.36 8.55 15.14
C LEU A 214 -10.42 9.30 13.80
N GLU A 215 -11.49 9.09 13.02
CA GLU A 215 -11.72 9.77 11.74
C GLU A 215 -12.21 11.22 11.90
N GLY A 216 -12.46 11.69 13.13
CA GLY A 216 -12.91 13.04 13.42
C GLY A 216 -14.34 13.34 12.95
N ILE A 217 -15.20 12.32 12.83
CA ILE A 217 -16.56 12.47 12.30
C ILE A 217 -17.55 12.49 13.46
N GLU A 218 -18.20 13.63 13.73
CA GLU A 218 -19.19 13.70 14.83
C GLU A 218 -20.58 13.17 14.43
N ASP A 219 -20.95 13.28 13.15
CA ASP A 219 -22.25 12.86 12.64
C ASP A 219 -22.28 11.35 12.31
N ILE A 220 -23.15 10.61 13.00
CA ILE A 220 -23.27 9.16 12.83
C ILE A 220 -23.91 8.78 11.49
N ASP A 221 -24.85 9.57 10.98
CA ASP A 221 -25.51 9.28 9.71
C ASP A 221 -24.54 9.51 8.54
N LEU A 222 -23.73 10.57 8.65
CA LEU A 222 -22.62 10.81 7.71
C LEU A 222 -21.60 9.67 7.76
N PHE A 223 -21.23 9.20 8.96
CA PHE A 223 -20.32 8.07 9.13
C PHE A 223 -20.89 6.80 8.49
N CYS A 224 -22.13 6.42 8.79
CA CYS A 224 -22.75 5.24 8.20
C CYS A 224 -22.86 5.34 6.66
N ARG A 225 -22.98 6.54 6.10
CA ARG A 225 -23.05 6.75 4.64
C ARG A 225 -21.68 6.69 3.94
N GLU A 226 -20.66 7.35 4.48
CA GLU A 226 -19.34 7.44 3.83
C GLU A 226 -18.37 6.32 4.27
N PHE A 227 -18.63 5.69 5.43
CA PHE A 227 -17.78 4.66 6.05
C PHE A 227 -18.48 3.32 6.25
N SER A 228 -19.54 3.02 5.47
CA SER A 228 -20.25 1.74 5.54
C SER A 228 -19.34 0.51 5.34
N GLN A 229 -18.21 0.65 4.65
CA GLN A 229 -17.21 -0.42 4.54
C GLN A 229 -16.69 -0.86 5.90
N VAL A 230 -16.50 0.07 6.84
CA VAL A 230 -16.03 -0.23 8.21
C VAL A 230 -17.02 -1.15 8.92
N ILE A 231 -18.32 -0.85 8.80
CA ILE A 231 -19.40 -1.66 9.37
C ILE A 231 -19.36 -3.06 8.77
N CYS A 232 -19.22 -3.19 7.45
CA CYS A 232 -19.10 -4.47 6.79
C CYS A 232 -17.84 -5.24 7.23
N SER A 233 -16.66 -4.60 7.28
CA SER A 233 -15.40 -5.22 7.69
C SER A 233 -15.48 -5.80 9.11
N LEU A 234 -16.01 -5.02 10.06
CA LEU A 234 -16.15 -5.48 11.45
C LEU A 234 -17.10 -6.69 11.57
N ILE A 235 -18.14 -6.73 10.75
CA ILE A 235 -19.10 -7.85 10.76
C ILE A 235 -18.51 -9.09 10.09
N ILE A 236 -17.69 -8.92 9.05
CA ILE A 236 -16.90 -10.01 8.46
C ILE A 236 -16.03 -10.64 9.56
N ASP A 237 -15.27 -9.82 10.29
CA ASP A 237 -14.42 -10.30 11.37
C ASP A 237 -15.21 -11.00 12.49
N VAL A 238 -16.31 -10.38 12.94
CA VAL A 238 -17.21 -10.99 13.94
C VAL A 238 -17.78 -12.32 13.44
N SER A 239 -18.10 -12.44 12.16
CA SER A 239 -18.61 -13.69 11.56
C SER A 239 -17.57 -14.80 11.49
N CYS A 240 -16.30 -14.44 11.35
CA CYS A 240 -15.16 -15.34 11.38
C CYS A 240 -14.69 -15.66 12.82
N GLY A 241 -15.30 -15.07 13.84
CA GLY A 241 -14.90 -15.22 15.24
C GLY A 241 -13.71 -14.33 15.63
N ASN A 242 -13.25 -13.45 14.75
CA ASN A 242 -12.19 -12.49 14.99
C ASN A 242 -12.78 -11.30 15.78
N LYS A 243 -12.53 -11.29 17.10
CA LYS A 243 -12.88 -10.15 17.97
C LYS A 243 -11.61 -9.62 18.62
N LYS A 244 -10.95 -8.68 17.97
CA LYS A 244 -9.86 -7.93 18.60
C LYS A 244 -10.33 -6.49 18.81
N PRO A 245 -10.59 -6.06 20.06
CA PRO A 245 -10.97 -4.68 20.32
C PRO A 245 -9.83 -3.73 19.89
N SER A 246 -10.17 -2.63 19.23
CA SER A 246 -9.22 -1.54 18.96
C SER A 246 -8.69 -0.96 20.27
N ILE A 247 -7.45 -0.45 20.24
CA ILE A 247 -6.92 0.29 21.38
C ILE A 247 -7.62 1.64 21.45
N LYS A 248 -8.30 1.88 22.56
CA LYS A 248 -8.95 3.14 22.90
C LYS A 248 -7.96 4.00 23.66
N MET A 249 -7.86 5.27 23.26
CA MET A 249 -6.91 6.20 23.84
C MET A 249 -7.60 7.43 24.42
N LYS A 250 -7.00 7.99 25.46
CA LYS A 250 -7.35 9.30 26.00
C LYS A 250 -6.08 10.08 26.31
N THR A 251 -6.06 11.34 25.91
CA THR A 251 -4.90 12.22 26.08
C THR A 251 -5.22 13.40 26.98
N ILE A 252 -4.25 13.78 27.80
CA ILE A 252 -4.27 14.99 28.63
C ILE A 252 -2.98 15.77 28.38
N LEU A 253 -3.11 17.08 28.18
CA LEU A 253 -1.95 17.97 28.04
C LEU A 253 -1.42 18.35 29.43
N LEU A 254 -0.13 18.19 29.62
CA LEU A 254 0.59 18.47 30.86
C LEU A 254 1.52 19.67 30.67
N ASN A 255 1.85 20.34 31.78
CA ASN A 255 2.87 21.39 31.81
C ASN A 255 3.60 21.32 33.16
N ASP A 256 4.25 20.19 33.41
CA ASP A 256 4.97 19.93 34.67
C ASP A 256 6.28 19.17 34.36
N ASN A 257 7.22 19.19 35.29
CA ASN A 257 8.52 18.54 35.11
C ASN A 257 8.37 17.01 35.17
N LEU A 258 8.95 16.30 34.20
CA LEU A 258 8.88 14.85 34.07
C LEU A 258 9.30 14.08 35.34
N GLU A 259 10.36 14.52 36.03
CA GLU A 259 10.81 13.85 37.26
C GLU A 259 9.82 14.07 38.42
N LYS A 260 9.17 15.24 38.51
CA LYS A 260 8.11 15.48 39.50
C LYS A 260 6.87 14.63 39.22
N ILE A 261 6.50 14.50 37.94
CA ILE A 261 5.39 13.64 37.51
C ILE A 261 5.69 12.18 37.86
N ARG A 262 6.92 11.72 37.58
CA ARG A 262 7.39 10.38 37.94
C ARG A 262 7.28 10.12 39.42
N ASP A 263 7.76 11.03 40.27
CA ASP A 263 7.72 10.89 41.73
C ASP A 263 6.28 10.83 42.25
N LYS A 264 5.38 11.68 41.73
CA LYS A 264 3.95 11.67 42.08
C LYS A 264 3.29 10.33 41.73
N ILE A 265 3.49 9.81 40.52
CA ILE A 265 2.90 8.54 40.08
C ILE A 265 3.53 7.36 40.84
N SER A 266 4.85 7.36 40.98
CA SER A 266 5.61 6.27 41.63
C SER A 266 5.42 6.23 43.16
N SER A 267 4.99 7.34 43.78
CA SER A 267 4.64 7.38 45.20
C SER A 267 3.37 6.59 45.53
N ARG A 268 2.56 6.26 44.52
CA ARG A 268 1.34 5.48 44.71
C ARG A 268 1.57 3.99 44.47
N LYS A 269 0.91 3.17 45.31
CA LYS A 269 1.04 1.71 45.28
C LYS A 269 0.26 1.02 44.15
N ASP A 270 -0.70 1.72 43.55
CA ASP A 270 -1.54 1.22 42.47
C ASP A 270 -0.87 1.31 41.08
N PHE A 271 0.22 2.07 40.95
CA PHE A 271 1.00 2.18 39.72
C PHE A 271 2.27 1.33 39.78
N ALA A 272 2.54 0.60 38.69
CA ALA A 272 3.80 -0.06 38.44
C ALA A 272 4.55 0.66 37.33
N PHE A 273 5.78 1.06 37.60
CA PHE A 273 6.70 1.58 36.58
C PHE A 273 7.22 0.43 35.72
N ILE A 274 7.17 0.59 34.40
CA ILE A 274 7.58 -0.43 33.43
C ILE A 274 8.97 -0.07 32.88
N GLU A 275 9.09 1.09 32.25
CA GLU A 275 10.25 1.46 31.46
C GLU A 275 10.36 2.98 31.28
N LYS A 276 11.58 3.46 31.06
CA LYS A 276 11.88 4.82 30.60
C LYS A 276 12.41 4.71 29.18
N SER A 277 11.65 5.21 28.20
CA SER A 277 12.16 5.44 26.86
C SER A 277 12.82 6.81 26.77
N ASN A 278 13.40 7.15 25.62
CA ASN A 278 13.97 8.48 25.39
C ASN A 278 12.90 9.59 25.52
N ASN A 279 11.63 9.27 25.22
CA ASN A 279 10.57 10.26 25.03
C ASN A 279 9.39 10.14 26.01
N PHE A 280 9.26 9.04 26.75
CA PHE A 280 8.16 8.81 27.69
C PHE A 280 8.53 7.87 28.84
N LEU A 281 7.82 8.03 29.95
CA LEU A 281 7.79 7.10 31.07
C LEU A 281 6.55 6.20 30.92
N LYS A 282 6.75 4.89 31.03
CA LYS A 282 5.69 3.89 30.92
C LYS A 282 5.25 3.40 32.29
N PHE A 283 3.93 3.37 32.50
CA PHE A 283 3.32 2.78 33.70
C PHE A 283 2.15 1.86 33.35
N THR A 284 1.75 1.04 34.32
CA THR A 284 0.49 0.31 34.33
C THR A 284 -0.11 0.28 35.75
N LEU A 285 -1.35 -0.21 35.89
CA LEU A 285 -1.96 -0.42 37.20
C LEU A 285 -1.69 -1.85 37.70
N THR A 286 -1.22 -1.98 38.94
CA THR A 286 -0.88 -3.28 39.56
C THR A 286 -2.07 -4.23 39.69
N SER A 287 -3.29 -3.70 39.69
CA SER A 287 -4.52 -4.47 39.85
C SER A 287 -5.21 -4.84 38.54
N ASN A 288 -4.70 -4.40 37.38
CA ASN A 288 -5.38 -4.66 36.11
C ASN A 288 -4.96 -6.02 35.52
N LYS A 289 -5.93 -6.72 34.91
CA LYS A 289 -5.73 -7.99 34.21
C LYS A 289 -5.75 -7.85 32.69
N LYS A 290 -6.18 -6.70 32.17
CA LYS A 290 -6.28 -6.41 30.73
C LYS A 290 -5.30 -5.30 30.36
N PHE A 291 -5.00 -5.17 29.08
CA PHE A 291 -4.09 -4.14 28.57
C PHE A 291 -4.55 -2.74 29.01
N LEU A 292 -3.71 -2.10 29.82
CA LEU A 292 -3.84 -0.70 30.25
C LEU A 292 -2.43 -0.14 30.45
N ARG A 293 -2.12 0.90 29.67
CA ARG A 293 -0.82 1.56 29.69
C ARG A 293 -0.95 3.07 29.78
N PHE A 294 -0.01 3.65 30.52
CA PHE A 294 0.15 5.09 30.65
C PHE A 294 1.49 5.46 30.05
N TYR A 295 1.47 6.39 29.09
CA TYR A 295 2.66 6.97 28.47
C TYR A 295 2.71 8.43 28.87
N VAL A 296 3.75 8.81 29.62
CA VAL A 296 3.80 10.11 30.27
C VAL A 296 5.10 10.82 29.94
N ASN A 297 5.02 12.04 29.44
CA ASN A 297 6.17 12.93 29.25
C ASN A 297 5.92 14.28 29.98
N SER A 298 6.74 15.30 29.70
CA SER A 298 6.59 16.64 30.32
C SER A 298 5.42 17.47 29.79
N SER A 299 4.94 17.19 28.57
CA SER A 299 3.94 17.98 27.84
C SER A 299 2.58 17.28 27.68
N LEU A 300 2.50 15.97 27.86
CA LEU A 300 1.27 15.17 27.74
C LEU A 300 1.35 13.84 28.51
N ALA A 301 0.17 13.28 28.78
CA ALA A 301 0.01 11.88 29.16
C ALA A 301 -1.09 11.22 28.33
N VAL A 302 -0.80 10.01 27.86
CA VAL A 302 -1.73 9.17 27.10
C VAL A 302 -2.06 7.93 27.91
N ILE A 303 -3.34 7.59 27.95
CA ILE A 303 -3.84 6.33 28.49
C ILE A 303 -4.33 5.50 27.31
N ALA A 304 -3.84 4.26 27.20
CA ALA A 304 -4.24 3.31 26.18
C ALA A 304 -4.83 2.06 26.83
N ALA A 305 -6.01 1.62 26.38
CA ALA A 305 -6.69 0.42 26.87
C ALA A 305 -7.59 -0.20 25.80
N GLU A 306 -7.90 -1.50 25.88
CA GLU A 306 -8.81 -2.18 24.94
C GLU A 306 -10.30 -1.88 25.21
N GLU A 307 -10.63 -1.67 26.48
CA GLU A 307 -12.00 -1.47 26.94
C GLU A 307 -12.20 -0.06 27.49
N THR A 308 -13.30 0.58 27.10
CA THR A 308 -13.70 1.91 27.56
C THR A 308 -13.83 1.96 29.08
N THR A 309 -14.24 0.85 29.71
CA THR A 309 -14.32 0.72 31.17
C THR A 309 -12.95 0.78 31.84
N GLU A 310 -11.93 0.14 31.27
CA GLU A 310 -10.56 0.18 31.78
C GLU A 310 -9.90 1.53 31.51
N LEU A 311 -10.15 2.12 30.33
CA LEU A 311 -9.72 3.47 30.00
C LEU A 311 -10.24 4.50 31.02
N THR A 312 -11.51 4.37 31.41
CA THR A 312 -12.15 5.26 32.40
C THR A 312 -11.56 5.07 33.80
N LYS A 313 -11.27 3.83 34.21
CA LYS A 313 -10.57 3.55 35.48
C LYS A 313 -9.15 4.12 35.48
N GLY A 314 -8.42 3.96 34.37
CA GLY A 314 -7.09 4.50 34.19
C GLY A 314 -7.09 6.02 34.32
N LYS A 315 -8.04 6.69 33.66
CA LYS A 315 -8.25 8.14 33.75
C LYS A 315 -8.40 8.62 35.20
N LEU A 316 -9.35 8.04 35.96
CA LEU A 316 -9.59 8.41 37.36
C LEU A 316 -8.36 8.18 38.25
N SER A 317 -7.62 7.10 37.98
CA SER A 317 -6.40 6.76 38.70
C SER A 317 -5.29 7.78 38.45
N LEU A 318 -5.11 8.21 37.19
CA LEU A 318 -4.11 9.23 36.83
C LEU A 318 -4.48 10.63 37.34
N GLU A 319 -5.76 11.03 37.23
CA GLU A 319 -6.25 12.32 37.75
C GLU A 319 -5.99 12.45 39.25
N SER A 320 -6.24 11.37 40.00
CA SER A 320 -5.99 11.33 41.45
C SER A 320 -4.49 11.24 41.78
N ALA A 321 -3.65 10.69 40.91
CA ALA A 321 -2.19 10.65 41.12
C ALA A 321 -1.54 12.02 40.91
N LEU A 322 -2.03 12.78 39.93
CA LEU A 322 -1.45 14.05 39.53
C LEU A 322 -2.17 15.26 40.15
N ASN A 323 -3.24 15.06 40.93
CA ASN A 323 -4.10 16.10 41.48
C ASN A 323 -4.64 17.04 40.38
N LEU A 324 -5.30 16.50 39.36
CA LEU A 324 -5.73 17.21 38.13
C LEU A 324 -7.26 17.46 38.04
N PRO A 325 -7.95 18.07 39.02
CA PRO A 325 -9.42 18.15 39.01
C PRO A 325 -10.03 19.05 37.91
N HIS A 326 -9.23 19.74 37.09
CA HIS A 326 -9.71 20.74 36.10
C HIS A 326 -9.11 20.60 34.69
N TYR A 327 -8.47 19.49 34.35
CA TYR A 327 -7.85 19.34 33.03
C TYR A 327 -8.84 18.77 32.01
N LYS A 328 -8.79 19.30 30.78
CA LYS A 328 -9.57 18.80 29.65
C LYS A 328 -8.91 17.54 29.10
N TRP A 329 -9.69 16.46 29.05
CA TRP A 329 -9.30 15.24 28.36
C TRP A 329 -9.77 15.28 26.91
N TYR A 330 -8.93 14.77 26.03
CA TYR A 330 -9.24 14.58 24.62
C TYR A 330 -9.40 13.08 24.37
N ASP A 331 -10.42 12.72 23.58
CA ASP A 331 -10.59 11.36 23.08
C ASP A 331 -9.57 11.11 21.96
N GLY A 332 -9.00 9.91 21.95
CA GLY A 332 -7.92 9.56 21.03
C GLY A 332 -6.57 10.17 21.42
N TYR A 333 -5.69 10.24 20.43
CA TYR A 333 -4.39 10.89 20.56
C TYR A 333 -4.45 12.34 20.05
N THR A 334 -3.92 13.28 20.83
CA THR A 334 -3.74 14.67 20.38
C THR A 334 -2.25 14.98 20.33
N ALA A 335 -1.71 15.06 19.12
CA ALA A 335 -0.29 15.23 18.86
C ALA A 335 0.20 16.67 19.09
N ILE A 336 1.49 16.80 19.38
CA ILE A 336 2.24 18.07 19.26
C ILE A 336 2.91 18.17 17.87
N SER A 337 3.22 17.01 17.25
CA SER A 337 3.69 16.85 15.86
C SER A 337 3.35 15.44 15.32
N ASP A 338 3.29 15.29 14.00
CA ASP A 338 2.91 14.03 13.33
C ASP A 338 3.94 12.90 13.55
N ASP A 339 5.24 13.19 13.43
CA ASP A 339 6.32 12.21 13.73
C ASP A 339 6.21 11.64 15.15
N TYR A 340 5.79 12.48 16.11
CA TYR A 340 5.63 12.08 17.51
C TYR A 340 4.38 11.23 17.73
N ALA A 341 3.35 11.41 16.90
CA ALA A 341 2.17 10.57 16.89
C ALA A 341 2.51 9.15 16.46
N GLU A 342 3.25 9.01 15.36
CA GLU A 342 3.62 7.73 14.79
C GLU A 342 4.51 6.92 15.74
N GLU A 343 5.52 7.54 16.36
CA GLU A 343 6.40 6.86 17.33
C GLU A 343 5.60 6.30 18.51
N LEU A 344 4.69 7.11 19.09
CA LEU A 344 3.91 6.69 20.25
C LEU A 344 2.88 5.62 19.90
N LEU A 345 2.18 5.75 18.78
CA LEU A 345 1.20 4.76 18.31
C LEU A 345 1.88 3.43 18.01
N THR A 346 3.03 3.46 17.35
CA THR A 346 3.88 2.29 17.11
C THR A 346 4.26 1.62 18.42
N GLU A 347 4.69 2.39 19.42
CA GLU A 347 5.05 1.85 20.73
C GLU A 347 3.86 1.24 21.48
N ILE A 348 2.69 1.89 21.45
CA ILE A 348 1.45 1.38 22.04
C ILE A 348 1.08 0.05 21.40
N MET A 349 1.21 -0.03 20.08
CA MET A 349 0.89 -1.24 19.33
C MET A 349 1.87 -2.36 19.65
N HIS A 350 3.17 -2.05 19.73
CA HIS A 350 4.19 -2.99 20.17
C HIS A 350 3.89 -3.57 21.56
N ASP A 351 3.56 -2.72 22.54
CA ASP A 351 3.27 -3.18 23.90
C ASP A 351 2.03 -4.10 23.94
N LYS A 352 1.00 -3.81 23.14
CA LYS A 352 -0.20 -4.67 23.05
C LYS A 352 0.12 -6.02 22.41
N TYR A 353 0.72 -6.02 21.22
CA TYR A 353 1.08 -7.25 20.52
C TYR A 353 1.97 -8.15 21.38
N LEU A 354 2.87 -7.55 22.15
CA LEU A 354 3.69 -8.27 23.11
C LEU A 354 2.85 -8.94 24.21
N GLU A 355 1.94 -8.21 24.87
CA GLU A 355 1.08 -8.81 25.91
C GLU A 355 0.19 -9.93 25.33
N GLU A 356 -0.41 -9.72 24.16
CA GLU A 356 -1.21 -10.74 23.47
C GLU A 356 -0.36 -12.00 23.19
N TRP A 357 0.83 -11.83 22.63
CA TRP A 357 1.70 -12.95 22.30
C TRP A 357 2.12 -13.75 23.56
N LEU A 358 2.38 -13.05 24.67
CA LEU A 358 2.76 -13.68 25.95
C LEU A 358 1.64 -14.52 26.58
N GLU A 359 0.38 -14.18 26.30
CA GLU A 359 -0.81 -14.84 26.83
C GLU A 359 -1.47 -15.82 25.84
N THR A 360 -1.07 -15.79 24.57
CA THR A 360 -1.62 -16.67 23.54
C THR A 360 -0.91 -18.03 23.53
N GLN A 361 -1.68 -19.11 23.45
CA GLN A 361 -1.14 -20.46 23.31
C GLN A 361 -0.48 -20.63 21.94
N GLN A 362 0.74 -21.16 21.92
CA GLN A 362 1.48 -21.40 20.69
C GLN A 362 1.55 -22.90 20.42
N GLU A 363 1.35 -23.32 19.18
CA GLU A 363 1.41 -24.73 18.79
C GLU A 363 2.84 -25.29 19.00
N GLU A 364 3.85 -24.47 18.71
CA GLU A 364 5.27 -24.76 18.89
C GLU A 364 5.66 -24.92 20.36
N LEU A 365 4.83 -24.41 21.28
CA LEU A 365 4.96 -24.58 22.72
C LEU A 365 4.02 -25.68 23.25
N GLU A 366 3.53 -26.58 22.39
CA GLU A 366 2.58 -27.65 22.73
C GLU A 366 1.29 -27.12 23.40
N GLY A 367 0.80 -25.98 22.92
CA GLY A 367 -0.39 -25.33 23.47
C GLY A 367 -0.16 -24.56 24.78
N MET A 368 1.10 -24.39 25.21
CA MET A 368 1.45 -23.48 26.30
C MET A 368 1.54 -22.03 25.80
N THR A 369 1.29 -21.08 26.69
CA THR A 369 1.65 -19.67 26.44
C THR A 369 3.13 -19.44 26.78
N PRO A 370 3.81 -18.43 26.21
CA PRO A 370 5.18 -18.08 26.62
C PRO A 370 5.36 -17.90 28.14
N LEU A 371 4.38 -17.34 28.83
CA LEU A 371 4.38 -17.17 30.30
C LEU A 371 4.20 -18.49 31.08
N GLN A 372 3.52 -19.47 30.50
CA GLN A 372 3.42 -20.82 31.07
C GLN A 372 4.71 -21.61 30.78
N ALA A 373 5.19 -21.54 29.55
CA ALA A 373 6.38 -22.22 29.08
C ALA A 373 7.62 -21.85 29.90
N ILE A 374 7.73 -20.60 30.37
CA ILE A 374 8.85 -20.20 31.23
C ILE A 374 8.79 -20.81 32.66
N ARG A 375 7.69 -21.41 33.10
CA ARG A 375 7.58 -21.93 34.47
C ARG A 375 8.21 -23.30 34.64
N ASP A 376 8.32 -24.09 33.59
CA ASP A 376 8.93 -25.41 33.61
C ASP A 376 10.14 -25.51 32.67
N VAL A 377 10.86 -26.63 32.74
CA VAL A 377 12.10 -26.82 31.98
C VAL A 377 11.81 -27.11 30.50
N LYS A 378 10.75 -27.89 30.23
CA LYS A 378 10.33 -28.29 28.88
C LYS A 378 9.90 -27.08 28.05
N GLY A 379 8.97 -26.29 28.56
CA GLY A 379 8.46 -25.07 27.95
C GLY A 379 9.55 -24.03 27.73
N ARG A 380 10.52 -23.87 28.64
CA ARG A 380 11.66 -22.96 28.42
C ARG A 380 12.49 -23.35 27.20
N VAL A 381 12.71 -24.65 27.01
CA VAL A 381 13.42 -25.17 25.83
C VAL A 381 12.62 -24.88 24.56
N LEU A 382 11.31 -25.16 24.57
CA LEU A 382 10.43 -24.88 23.43
C LEU A 382 10.37 -23.37 23.10
N LEU A 383 10.29 -22.51 24.12
CA LEU A 383 10.26 -21.07 23.97
C LEU A 383 11.59 -20.49 23.46
N GLU A 384 12.72 -21.02 23.92
CA GLU A 384 14.03 -20.63 23.41
C GLU A 384 14.21 -21.03 21.94
N ASN A 385 13.66 -22.19 21.53
CA ASN A 385 13.66 -22.62 20.13
C ASN A 385 12.77 -21.72 19.26
N LEU A 386 11.53 -21.45 19.68
CA LEU A 386 10.60 -20.57 18.97
C LEU A 386 11.21 -19.18 18.73
N LEU A 387 11.82 -18.59 19.77
CA LEU A 387 12.46 -17.28 19.63
C LEU A 387 13.68 -17.30 18.71
N ASN A 388 14.41 -18.41 18.61
CA ASN A 388 15.52 -18.52 17.65
C ASN A 388 15.00 -18.69 16.21
N ASP A 389 13.91 -19.41 16.02
CA ASP A 389 13.25 -19.56 14.72
C ASP A 389 12.74 -18.20 14.22
N MET A 390 12.15 -17.39 15.11
CA MET A 390 11.77 -16.00 14.82
C MET A 390 12.98 -15.10 14.49
N ASP A 391 14.13 -15.30 15.15
CA ASP A 391 15.35 -14.50 14.91
C ASP A 391 15.95 -14.75 13.52
N LEU A 392 15.61 -15.87 12.91
CA LEU A 392 16.04 -16.25 11.57
C LEU A 392 15.08 -15.70 10.51
N SER A 393 13.77 -15.78 10.72
CA SER A 393 12.78 -15.21 9.79
C SER A 393 12.85 -13.68 9.70
N VAL A 394 13.24 -13.02 10.79
CA VAL A 394 13.48 -11.57 10.88
C VAL A 394 14.73 -11.11 10.14
N LYS A 395 15.70 -12.00 9.90
CA LYS A 395 16.88 -11.67 9.09
C LYS A 395 16.65 -11.84 7.59
N SER A 396 15.60 -12.55 7.21
CA SER A 396 15.19 -12.76 5.81
C SER A 396 14.16 -11.74 5.30
N ASN A 397 13.39 -11.11 6.20
CA ASN A 397 12.43 -10.05 5.86
C ASN A 397 12.78 -8.78 6.65
N GLU A 398 12.87 -7.62 6.00
CA GLU A 398 13.20 -6.32 6.64
C GLU A 398 12.14 -5.83 7.65
N GLU A 399 11.06 -6.58 7.87
CA GLU A 399 10.01 -6.24 8.81
C GLU A 399 9.98 -7.23 9.97
N SER A 400 10.67 -6.88 11.06
CA SER A 400 10.26 -7.40 12.36
C SER A 400 9.75 -6.31 13.26
N ILE A 401 8.59 -6.61 13.84
CA ILE A 401 7.88 -5.76 14.79
C ILE A 401 8.62 -5.76 16.15
N PHE A 402 9.61 -6.65 16.37
CA PHE A 402 10.28 -6.80 17.69
C PHE A 402 11.77 -7.17 17.65
N PRO A 403 12.64 -6.45 18.38
CA PRO A 403 13.98 -6.92 18.71
C PRO A 403 13.90 -8.10 19.69
N ILE A 404 14.24 -9.31 19.22
CA ILE A 404 14.08 -10.56 19.98
C ILE A 404 14.93 -10.59 21.26
N GLU A 405 16.04 -9.86 21.31
CA GLU A 405 16.82 -9.69 22.55
C GLU A 405 16.04 -8.93 23.65
N ILE A 406 15.19 -7.98 23.27
CA ILE A 406 14.31 -7.28 24.21
C ILE A 406 13.25 -8.25 24.74
N LEU A 407 12.70 -9.12 23.88
CA LEU A 407 11.77 -10.19 24.30
C LEU A 407 12.43 -11.15 25.29
N ARG A 408 13.64 -11.64 24.98
CA ARG A 408 14.42 -12.51 25.87
C ARG A 408 14.67 -11.86 27.25
N THR A 409 14.89 -10.55 27.27
CA THR A 409 15.05 -9.76 28.50
C THR A 409 13.74 -9.63 29.27
N LYS A 410 12.67 -9.18 28.61
CA LYS A 410 11.35 -8.89 29.21
C LYS A 410 10.72 -10.13 29.84
N ILE A 411 10.85 -11.30 29.22
CA ILE A 411 10.29 -12.56 29.74
C ILE A 411 11.20 -13.14 30.85
N GLY A 412 12.42 -12.64 31.02
CA GLY A 412 13.36 -13.14 32.03
C GLY A 412 14.08 -14.43 31.63
N LEU A 413 14.12 -14.74 30.33
CA LEU A 413 14.92 -15.85 29.79
C LEU A 413 16.42 -15.62 30.04
N LEU A 414 16.92 -14.38 29.88
CA LEU A 414 18.34 -14.04 30.07
C LEU A 414 18.82 -14.16 31.52
N ASN A 415 17.99 -13.77 32.49
CA ASN A 415 18.30 -13.88 33.93
C ASN A 415 18.34 -15.34 34.41
N SER A 416 17.89 -16.28 33.57
CA SER A 416 17.76 -17.70 33.87
C SER A 416 18.76 -18.61 33.15
N ARG A 417 19.99 -18.13 32.93
CA ARG A 417 21.19 -19.01 32.83
C ARG A 417 21.46 -19.82 34.12
N THR A 418 20.41 -20.10 34.90
CA THR A 418 20.38 -21.05 35.99
C THR A 418 20.73 -22.44 35.47
N LYS A 419 21.52 -23.18 36.25
CA LYS A 419 21.90 -24.60 36.07
C LYS A 419 20.77 -25.54 35.58
N LYS A 420 19.49 -25.15 35.69
CA LYS A 420 18.29 -25.86 35.23
C LYS A 420 18.20 -26.10 33.71
N MET A 421 18.75 -25.22 32.86
CA MET A 421 18.75 -25.44 31.39
C MET A 421 19.91 -26.32 30.90
N LEU A 422 20.81 -26.69 31.81
CA LEU A 422 21.87 -27.68 31.61
C LEU A 422 21.58 -28.97 32.40
N ASP A 423 20.34 -29.11 32.90
CA ASP A 423 19.88 -30.35 33.54
C ASP A 423 19.71 -31.46 32.49
N SER A 424 19.86 -32.71 32.91
CA SER A 424 19.90 -33.88 32.01
C SER A 424 18.64 -33.99 31.14
N GLU A 425 17.47 -33.67 31.71
CA GLU A 425 16.18 -33.72 31.00
C GLU A 425 16.08 -32.61 29.94
N ALA A 426 16.53 -31.40 30.26
CA ALA A 426 16.52 -30.25 29.34
C ALA A 426 17.43 -30.50 28.12
N VAL A 427 18.64 -31.05 28.38
CA VAL A 427 19.61 -31.38 27.34
C VAL A 427 19.04 -32.46 26.43
N THR A 428 18.45 -33.52 26.99
CA THR A 428 17.84 -34.61 26.21
C THR A 428 16.77 -34.08 25.25
N LEU A 429 15.90 -33.18 25.72
CA LEU A 429 14.87 -32.57 24.90
C LEU A 429 15.45 -31.66 23.81
N LYS A 430 16.48 -30.86 24.15
CA LYS A 430 17.18 -30.01 23.18
C LYS A 430 17.83 -30.85 22.07
N VAL A 431 18.46 -31.98 22.42
CA VAL A 431 19.04 -32.92 21.45
C VAL A 431 17.94 -33.47 20.55
N GLN A 432 16.85 -34.01 21.12
CA GLN A 432 15.77 -34.59 20.33
C GLN A 432 15.21 -33.57 19.31
N LYS A 433 14.88 -32.35 19.77
CA LYS A 433 14.34 -31.30 18.91
C LYS A 433 15.34 -30.81 17.87
N HIS A 434 16.62 -30.76 18.21
CA HIS A 434 17.68 -30.42 17.26
C HIS A 434 17.75 -31.45 16.13
N ARG A 435 17.78 -32.75 16.48
CA ARG A 435 17.88 -33.84 15.52
C ARG A 435 16.62 -34.02 14.66
N GLU A 436 15.43 -33.67 15.17
CA GLU A 436 14.18 -33.64 14.40
C GLU A 436 14.20 -32.59 13.27
N ARG A 437 14.94 -31.48 13.46
CA ARG A 437 14.96 -30.33 12.54
C ARG A 437 16.15 -30.31 11.61
N GLN A 438 17.31 -30.77 12.09
CA GLN A 438 18.57 -30.60 11.38
C GLN A 438 18.88 -31.81 10.51
N GLU A 439 19.01 -31.57 9.21
CA GLU A 439 19.47 -32.58 8.27
C GLU A 439 21.00 -32.70 8.31
N LEU A 440 21.49 -33.92 8.05
CA LEU A 440 22.92 -34.20 7.95
C LEU A 440 23.45 -33.67 6.61
N SER A 441 24.35 -32.69 6.65
CA SER A 441 24.87 -32.00 5.47
C SER A 441 26.36 -31.73 5.62
N PHE A 442 27.12 -31.80 4.53
CA PHE A 442 28.53 -31.40 4.54
C PHE A 442 28.72 -29.92 4.16
N TYR A 443 27.65 -29.17 3.93
CA TYR A 443 27.71 -27.73 3.65
C TYR A 443 27.45 -26.91 4.92
N PRO A 444 28.35 -26.00 5.33
CA PRO A 444 28.15 -25.15 6.50
C PRO A 444 26.88 -24.32 6.45
N ASN A 445 26.46 -23.87 5.26
CA ASN A 445 25.28 -23.02 5.08
C ASN A 445 23.95 -23.79 5.17
N SER A 446 23.99 -25.13 5.20
CA SER A 446 22.80 -25.95 5.51
C SER A 446 22.44 -25.94 6.99
N TYR A 447 23.28 -25.33 7.83
CA TYR A 447 23.12 -25.27 9.28
C TYR A 447 22.87 -23.83 9.73
N ASN A 448 21.96 -23.67 10.67
CA ASN A 448 21.72 -22.39 11.32
C ASN A 448 22.75 -22.18 12.44
N TRP A 449 23.58 -21.14 12.31
CA TRP A 449 24.62 -20.82 13.30
C TRP A 449 24.21 -19.65 14.19
N LEU A 450 24.09 -19.90 15.51
CA LEU A 450 23.73 -18.87 16.50
C LEU A 450 24.75 -17.73 16.64
N SER A 451 25.98 -17.91 16.17
CA SER A 451 27.01 -16.86 16.18
C SER A 451 27.96 -17.00 14.99
N ASN A 452 28.54 -15.87 14.56
CA ASN A 452 29.57 -15.88 13.52
C ASN A 452 30.77 -16.73 13.95
N ASP A 453 31.15 -16.72 15.24
CA ASP A 453 32.26 -17.55 15.74
C ASP A 453 32.01 -19.05 15.53
N TYR A 454 30.76 -19.52 15.67
CA TYR A 454 30.41 -20.91 15.41
C TYR A 454 30.48 -21.22 13.92
N ASN A 455 29.99 -20.31 13.08
CA ASN A 455 30.10 -20.43 11.63
C ASN A 455 31.58 -20.46 11.20
N GLN A 456 32.46 -19.67 11.80
CA GLN A 456 33.90 -19.69 11.48
C GLN A 456 34.57 -21.03 11.80
N VAL A 457 34.14 -21.73 12.87
CA VAL A 457 34.61 -23.09 13.16
C VAL A 457 34.12 -24.08 12.10
N ALA A 458 32.86 -23.99 11.68
CA ALA A 458 32.29 -24.81 10.61
C ALA A 458 32.97 -24.57 9.26
N ILE A 459 33.19 -23.30 8.88
CA ILE A 459 33.94 -22.90 7.70
C ILE A 459 35.37 -23.47 7.75
N SER A 460 36.03 -23.42 8.90
CA SER A 460 37.39 -23.97 9.05
C SER A 460 37.43 -25.49 8.92
N LEU A 461 36.40 -26.21 9.38
CA LEU A 461 36.26 -27.65 9.15
C LEU A 461 36.08 -27.94 7.65
N TYR A 462 35.16 -27.23 7.00
CA TYR A 462 34.88 -27.38 5.58
C TYR A 462 36.12 -27.12 4.71
N ASP A 463 36.78 -25.98 4.91
CA ASP A 463 37.97 -25.59 4.15
C ASP A 463 39.13 -26.58 4.36
N TYR A 464 39.28 -27.14 5.56
CA TYR A 464 40.29 -28.17 5.83
C TYR A 464 40.04 -29.46 5.04
N TYR A 465 38.84 -30.04 5.19
CA TYR A 465 38.46 -31.31 4.55
C TYR A 465 38.47 -31.19 3.02
N THR A 466 37.87 -30.14 2.47
CA THR A 466 37.88 -29.92 1.02
C THR A 466 39.28 -29.78 0.42
N GLN A 467 40.27 -29.28 1.17
CA GLN A 467 41.65 -29.12 0.68
C GLN A 467 42.55 -30.34 0.90
N HIS A 468 42.34 -31.12 1.97
CA HIS A 468 43.29 -32.15 2.41
C HIS A 468 42.70 -33.57 2.38
N GLU A 469 41.39 -33.74 2.54
CA GLU A 469 40.75 -35.03 2.79
C GLU A 469 39.30 -35.04 2.27
N LYS A 470 39.06 -35.63 1.09
CA LYS A 470 37.73 -35.67 0.45
C LYS A 470 36.82 -36.75 1.07
N ASP A 471 36.57 -36.67 2.38
CA ASP A 471 35.56 -37.48 3.06
C ASP A 471 34.35 -36.61 3.41
N GLU A 472 33.37 -36.59 2.50
CA GLU A 472 32.14 -35.80 2.64
C GLU A 472 31.24 -36.32 3.76
N VAL A 473 31.21 -37.64 3.99
CA VAL A 473 30.39 -38.25 5.05
C VAL A 473 30.93 -37.86 6.41
N ARG A 474 32.25 -37.93 6.59
CA ARG A 474 32.91 -37.51 7.81
C ARG A 474 32.71 -36.02 8.06
N LEU A 475 32.91 -35.17 7.05
CA LEU A 475 32.69 -33.73 7.16
C LEU A 475 31.24 -33.42 7.58
N ALA A 476 30.24 -34.11 7.02
CA ALA A 476 28.85 -33.91 7.41
C ALA A 476 28.64 -34.16 8.91
N TRP A 477 29.22 -35.24 9.44
CA TRP A 477 29.15 -35.55 10.86
C TRP A 477 29.90 -34.55 11.75
N LEU A 478 31.04 -34.02 11.31
CA LEU A 478 31.78 -32.99 12.05
C LEU A 478 30.97 -31.69 12.17
N LEU A 479 30.33 -31.27 11.07
CA LEU A 479 29.47 -30.08 11.06
C LEU A 479 28.24 -30.30 11.93
N PHE A 480 27.60 -31.47 11.84
CA PHE A 480 26.46 -31.84 12.66
C PHE A 480 26.78 -31.84 14.16
N ILE A 481 27.88 -32.51 14.55
CA ILE A 481 28.37 -32.56 15.94
C ILE A 481 28.58 -31.14 16.48
N TRP A 482 29.21 -30.29 15.66
CA TRP A 482 29.47 -28.91 16.06
C TRP A 482 28.18 -28.09 16.18
N ASN A 483 27.26 -28.24 15.24
CA ASN A 483 25.99 -27.51 15.25
C ASN A 483 25.12 -27.92 16.44
N GLU A 484 24.98 -29.22 16.71
CA GLU A 484 24.25 -29.74 17.88
C GLU A 484 24.86 -29.19 19.17
N TYR A 485 26.18 -29.38 19.35
CA TYR A 485 26.84 -28.99 20.58
C TYR A 485 26.85 -27.46 20.80
N SER A 486 27.09 -26.68 19.75
CA SER A 486 27.12 -25.21 19.85
C SER A 486 25.73 -24.61 20.07
N THR A 487 24.68 -25.22 19.53
CA THR A 487 23.29 -24.84 19.75
C THR A 487 22.86 -25.10 21.20
N ILE A 488 23.22 -26.26 21.75
CA ILE A 488 22.80 -26.68 23.09
C ILE A 488 23.59 -25.96 24.19
N TYR A 489 24.92 -25.93 24.09
CA TYR A 489 25.80 -25.51 25.19
C TYR A 489 26.37 -24.10 25.03
N ARG A 490 26.22 -23.48 23.85
CA ARG A 490 26.72 -22.12 23.54
C ARG A 490 28.16 -21.88 24.04
N PRO A 491 29.13 -22.73 23.65
CA PRO A 491 30.48 -22.66 24.17
C PRO A 491 31.22 -21.41 23.71
N LYS A 492 32.06 -20.82 24.56
CA LYS A 492 32.93 -19.72 24.13
C LYS A 492 33.99 -20.21 23.15
N VAL A 493 34.05 -19.61 21.94
CA VAL A 493 35.07 -19.90 20.94
C VAL A 493 36.28 -18.99 21.19
N SER A 494 37.28 -19.50 21.92
CA SER A 494 38.53 -18.76 22.17
C SER A 494 39.59 -18.98 21.08
N LYS A 495 39.64 -20.18 20.50
CA LYS A 495 40.56 -20.55 19.41
C LYS A 495 39.86 -21.51 18.45
N ILE A 496 39.62 -21.08 17.21
CA ILE A 496 38.93 -21.86 16.17
C ILE A 496 39.63 -23.22 15.94
N LYS A 497 40.95 -23.22 15.72
CA LYS A 497 41.75 -24.45 15.48
C LYS A 497 41.63 -25.48 16.61
N ALA A 498 41.48 -25.04 17.85
CA ALA A 498 41.33 -25.94 18.99
C ALA A 498 39.97 -26.65 18.99
N TRP A 499 38.90 -25.95 18.58
CA TRP A 499 37.57 -26.54 18.41
C TRP A 499 37.54 -27.54 17.25
N VAL A 500 38.09 -27.18 16.09
CA VAL A 500 38.25 -28.09 14.93
C VAL A 500 38.89 -29.41 15.36
N SER A 501 40.04 -29.35 16.06
CA SER A 501 40.72 -30.56 16.56
C SER A 501 39.91 -31.32 17.61
N SER A 502 39.09 -30.63 18.42
CA SER A 502 38.28 -31.27 19.46
C SER A 502 37.12 -32.06 18.87
N ILE A 503 36.45 -31.48 17.87
CA ILE A 503 35.33 -32.06 17.14
C ILE A 503 35.79 -33.32 16.40
N GLU A 504 36.95 -33.24 15.74
CA GLU A 504 37.57 -34.38 15.07
C GLU A 504 37.82 -35.57 16.01
N CYS A 505 38.41 -35.28 17.17
CA CYS A 505 38.68 -36.31 18.18
C CYS A 505 37.39 -36.93 18.72
N CYS A 506 36.32 -36.14 18.83
CA CYS A 506 35.04 -36.64 19.27
C CYS A 506 34.45 -37.60 18.25
N LEU A 507 34.46 -37.25 16.96
CA LEU A 507 33.93 -38.13 15.91
C LEU A 507 34.72 -39.44 15.81
N SER A 508 36.07 -39.38 15.82
CA SER A 508 36.92 -40.57 15.88
C SER A 508 36.62 -41.46 17.09
N TYR A 509 36.26 -40.87 18.25
CA TYR A 509 35.85 -41.64 19.42
C TYR A 509 34.50 -42.31 19.20
N CYS A 510 33.52 -41.60 18.62
CA CYS A 510 32.19 -42.13 18.33
C CYS A 510 32.19 -43.27 17.30
N ILE A 511 33.11 -43.25 16.33
CA ILE A 511 33.21 -44.27 15.25
C ILE A 511 34.19 -45.42 15.61
N GLU A 512 34.82 -45.37 16.79
CA GLU A 512 35.90 -46.29 17.22
C GLU A 512 37.15 -46.30 16.32
N ASP A 513 37.33 -45.27 15.50
CA ASP A 513 38.50 -45.12 14.62
C ASP A 513 39.66 -44.40 15.31
N LYS A 514 40.54 -45.19 15.92
CA LYS A 514 41.71 -44.72 16.68
C LYS A 514 42.90 -44.30 15.79
N LYS A 515 42.86 -44.49 14.47
CA LYS A 515 44.04 -44.31 13.60
C LYS A 515 44.30 -42.86 13.18
N GLU A 516 43.30 -41.97 13.16
CA GLU A 516 43.42 -40.63 12.54
C GLU A 516 43.58 -39.44 13.51
N SER A 517 43.15 -39.58 14.77
CA SER A 517 43.15 -38.45 15.75
C SER A 517 44.55 -37.88 16.10
N GLY A 518 45.62 -38.62 15.79
CA GLY A 518 47.01 -38.21 16.03
C GLY A 518 47.61 -37.31 14.94
N THR A 519 47.05 -37.34 13.73
CA THR A 519 47.61 -36.67 12.54
C THR A 519 47.16 -35.20 12.48
N LEU A 520 45.87 -34.93 12.72
CA LEU A 520 45.30 -33.58 12.70
C LEU A 520 45.84 -32.67 13.83
N LYS A 521 46.08 -33.25 15.02
CA LYS A 521 46.67 -32.54 16.18
C LYS A 521 48.08 -32.04 15.91
N LYS A 522 48.87 -32.83 15.17
CA LYS A 522 50.24 -32.45 14.77
C LYS A 522 50.22 -31.40 13.66
N LEU A 523 49.29 -31.51 12.72
CA LEU A 523 49.18 -30.60 11.58
C LEU A 523 48.68 -29.19 11.96
N LEU A 524 47.72 -29.09 12.88
CA LEU A 524 47.14 -27.80 13.30
C LEU A 524 47.98 -27.05 14.37
N GLY A 525 49.09 -27.64 14.84
CA GLY A 525 50.05 -27.01 15.74
C GLY A 525 49.49 -26.67 17.12
N VAL A 526 48.55 -27.46 17.65
CA VAL A 526 47.89 -27.18 18.93
C VAL A 526 48.46 -28.07 20.05
N PRO A 527 49.31 -27.55 20.97
CA PRO A 527 49.84 -28.33 22.08
C PRO A 527 48.81 -28.49 23.21
N GLY A 528 48.62 -29.72 23.70
CA GLY A 528 48.24 -30.12 25.07
C GLY A 528 46.92 -29.65 25.72
N ILE A 529 46.31 -28.54 25.31
CA ILE A 529 45.18 -27.87 26.02
C ILE A 529 43.83 -28.18 25.33
N ILE A 530 43.68 -29.37 24.73
CA ILE A 530 42.44 -29.77 24.04
C ILE A 530 41.60 -30.75 24.92
N ASN A 531 42.17 -31.26 26.02
CA ASN A 531 41.53 -32.32 26.82
C ASN A 531 40.17 -31.93 27.40
N LYS A 532 39.95 -30.65 27.76
CA LYS A 532 38.67 -30.22 28.34
C LYS A 532 37.53 -30.21 27.31
N ASN A 533 37.76 -29.66 26.12
CA ASN A 533 36.73 -29.59 25.07
C ASN A 533 36.39 -30.98 24.54
N ILE A 534 37.42 -31.81 24.31
CA ILE A 534 37.26 -33.22 23.92
C ILE A 534 36.44 -33.97 24.97
N TYR A 535 36.78 -33.84 26.25
CA TYR A 535 36.05 -34.50 27.32
C TYR A 535 34.57 -34.12 27.36
N LEU A 536 34.26 -32.82 27.20
CA LEU A 536 32.86 -32.35 27.20
C LEU A 536 32.07 -32.83 25.98
N LEU A 537 32.67 -32.81 24.79
CA LEU A 537 32.07 -33.33 23.56
C LEU A 537 31.82 -34.84 23.68
N ILE A 538 32.86 -35.61 24.05
CA ILE A 538 32.74 -37.07 24.23
C ILE A 538 31.69 -37.41 25.28
N LYS A 539 31.65 -36.68 26.40
CA LYS A 539 30.64 -36.88 27.43
C LYS A 539 29.23 -36.73 26.85
N HIS A 540 28.97 -35.64 26.13
CA HIS A 540 27.68 -35.38 25.50
C HIS A 540 27.27 -36.50 24.53
N PHE A 541 28.14 -36.88 23.60
CA PHE A 541 27.83 -37.90 22.59
C PHE A 541 27.91 -39.34 23.12
N THR A 542 28.44 -39.56 24.33
CA THR A 542 28.28 -40.83 25.05
C THR A 542 26.92 -40.91 25.73
N GLU A 543 26.43 -39.81 26.29
CA GLU A 543 25.09 -39.69 26.90
C GLU A 543 23.98 -39.68 25.82
N HIS A 544 24.27 -39.13 24.63
CA HIS A 544 23.38 -39.02 23.48
C HIS A 544 24.05 -39.51 22.18
N PRO A 545 24.16 -40.83 21.97
CA PRO A 545 24.85 -41.40 20.81
C PRO A 545 24.23 -40.93 19.48
N ILE A 546 25.09 -40.64 18.51
CA ILE A 546 24.69 -40.35 17.12
C ILE A 546 24.42 -41.65 16.36
N ASP A 547 23.44 -41.62 15.46
CA ASP A 547 23.15 -42.74 14.55
C ASP A 547 23.95 -42.59 13.26
N ILE A 548 25.13 -43.24 13.21
CA ILE A 548 26.07 -43.17 12.07
C ILE A 548 25.48 -43.82 10.81
N SER A 549 24.36 -44.55 10.89
CA SER A 549 23.71 -45.15 9.72
C SER A 549 23.02 -44.11 8.82
N ILE A 550 22.72 -42.91 9.35
CA ILE A 550 22.11 -41.81 8.61
C ILE A 550 23.07 -41.32 7.52
N GLN A 551 22.60 -41.30 6.29
CA GLN A 551 23.36 -40.79 5.14
C GLN A 551 23.20 -39.28 5.02
N PRO A 552 24.25 -38.55 4.57
CA PRO A 552 24.13 -37.13 4.27
C PRO A 552 23.07 -36.87 3.20
N LYS A 553 22.37 -35.75 3.32
CA LYS A 553 21.40 -35.30 2.33
C LYS A 553 22.08 -35.01 1.00
N VAL A 554 21.50 -35.55 -0.07
CA VAL A 554 21.87 -35.21 -1.45
C VAL A 554 21.04 -34.01 -1.88
N TYR A 555 21.71 -32.95 -2.32
CA TYR A 555 21.07 -31.74 -2.82
C TYR A 555 20.94 -31.79 -4.33
N PRO A 556 19.84 -31.25 -4.89
CA PRO A 556 19.62 -31.26 -6.32
C PRO A 556 20.64 -30.38 -7.05
N ASN A 557 20.94 -30.75 -8.29
CA ASN A 557 21.63 -29.87 -9.23
C ASN A 557 20.68 -28.78 -9.75
N TRP A 558 21.24 -27.73 -10.37
CA TRP A 558 20.44 -26.64 -10.94
C TRP A 558 19.36 -27.14 -11.91
N ASP A 559 19.73 -28.03 -12.83
CA ASP A 559 18.83 -28.55 -13.87
C ASP A 559 17.75 -29.52 -13.34
N GLU A 560 17.84 -29.92 -12.07
CA GLU A 560 16.86 -30.78 -11.40
C GLU A 560 15.78 -29.98 -10.66
N LEU A 561 15.94 -28.65 -10.54
CA LEU A 561 14.97 -27.76 -9.92
C LEU A 561 13.84 -27.40 -10.88
N ASP A 562 12.65 -27.18 -10.33
CA ASP A 562 11.60 -26.47 -11.04
C ASP A 562 11.91 -24.95 -11.08
N TYR A 563 11.27 -24.23 -12.00
CA TYR A 563 11.53 -22.81 -12.21
C TYR A 563 11.24 -21.94 -10.98
N ARG A 564 10.27 -22.33 -10.14
CA ARG A 564 9.96 -21.60 -8.91
C ARG A 564 11.11 -21.73 -7.90
N LYS A 565 11.61 -22.95 -7.69
CA LYS A 565 12.76 -23.20 -6.82
C LYS A 565 14.05 -22.56 -7.32
N MET A 566 14.22 -22.42 -8.63
CA MET A 566 15.33 -21.65 -9.20
C MET A 566 15.22 -20.16 -8.83
N ILE A 567 14.02 -19.58 -8.86
CA ILE A 567 13.79 -18.19 -8.42
C ILE A 567 14.05 -18.05 -6.92
N GLU A 568 13.50 -18.95 -6.09
CA GLU A 568 13.76 -18.97 -4.64
C GLU A 568 15.26 -19.09 -4.33
N ALA A 569 16.01 -19.87 -5.10
CA ALA A 569 17.46 -19.97 -4.99
C ALA A 569 18.18 -18.66 -5.34
N TYR A 570 17.73 -17.91 -6.35
CA TYR A 570 18.27 -16.58 -6.65
C TYR A 570 18.03 -15.60 -5.50
N GLU A 571 16.82 -15.57 -4.96
CA GLU A 571 16.45 -14.71 -3.83
C GLU A 571 17.28 -15.04 -2.58
N GLU A 572 17.44 -16.33 -2.26
CA GLU A 572 18.27 -16.79 -1.16
C GLU A 572 19.73 -16.32 -1.32
N VAL A 573 20.31 -16.46 -2.52
CA VAL A 573 21.67 -15.97 -2.77
C VAL A 573 21.77 -14.45 -2.68
N LYS A 574 20.79 -13.69 -3.17
CA LYS A 574 20.78 -12.22 -3.02
C LYS A 574 20.82 -11.81 -1.56
N GLN A 575 20.10 -12.52 -0.67
CA GLN A 575 20.15 -12.27 0.78
C GLN A 575 21.54 -12.54 1.36
N TYR A 576 22.16 -13.69 1.06
CA TYR A 576 23.52 -13.98 1.50
C TYR A 576 24.53 -12.94 1.01
N LEU A 577 24.36 -12.48 -0.24
CA LEU A 577 25.23 -11.51 -0.85
C LEU A 577 25.08 -10.12 -0.21
N SER A 578 23.86 -9.73 0.16
CA SER A 578 23.59 -8.52 0.94
C SER A 578 24.29 -8.56 2.30
N ILE A 579 24.10 -9.63 3.08
CA ILE A 579 24.77 -9.82 4.38
C ILE A 579 26.30 -9.79 4.22
N PHE A 580 26.81 -10.44 3.17
CA PHE A 580 28.24 -10.45 2.87
C PHE A 580 28.78 -9.06 2.56
N SER A 581 28.05 -8.25 1.77
CA SER A 581 28.44 -6.88 1.43
C SER A 581 28.63 -6.00 2.67
N TYR A 582 27.77 -6.14 3.69
CA TYR A 582 27.92 -5.45 4.97
C TYR A 582 29.15 -5.93 5.75
N ALA A 583 29.40 -7.24 5.77
CA ALA A 583 30.53 -7.83 6.51
C ALA A 583 31.89 -7.43 5.94
N ILE A 584 31.99 -7.22 4.62
CA ILE A 584 33.24 -6.83 3.96
C ILE A 584 33.46 -5.32 3.88
N LYS A 585 32.46 -4.49 4.22
CA LYS A 585 32.53 -3.02 4.15
C LYS A 585 33.82 -2.42 4.75
N PRO A 586 34.37 -2.89 5.90
CA PRO A 586 35.62 -2.38 6.44
C PRO A 586 36.89 -2.71 5.62
N ARG A 587 36.78 -3.64 4.67
CA ARG A 587 37.89 -4.17 3.85
C ARG A 587 37.72 -3.88 2.37
N TRP A 588 36.55 -3.39 1.94
CA TRP A 588 36.31 -3.03 0.55
C TRP A 588 36.96 -1.66 0.25
N PRO A 589 37.67 -1.51 -0.88
CA PRO A 589 38.52 -0.34 -1.11
C PRO A 589 37.74 0.97 -1.38
N LYS A 590 36.53 0.88 -1.94
CA LYS A 590 35.67 2.04 -2.22
C LYS A 590 34.63 2.23 -1.11
N THR A 591 34.35 3.48 -0.75
CA THR A 591 33.25 3.79 0.15
C THR A 591 31.90 3.74 -0.58
N ASP A 592 30.81 3.62 0.17
CA ASP A 592 29.45 3.62 -0.40
C ASP A 592 29.14 4.94 -1.12
N GLU A 593 29.70 6.04 -0.62
CA GLU A 593 29.58 7.39 -1.19
C GLU A 593 30.36 7.51 -2.51
N ASP A 594 31.56 6.95 -2.60
CA ASP A 594 32.33 6.92 -3.86
C ASP A 594 31.56 6.18 -4.96
N ILE A 595 31.01 5.01 -4.62
CA ILE A 595 30.24 4.18 -5.55
C ILE A 595 28.96 4.91 -5.98
N ARG A 596 28.30 5.60 -5.04
CA ARG A 596 27.11 6.40 -5.34
C ARG A 596 27.43 7.54 -6.29
N ASN A 597 28.52 8.28 -6.04
CA ASN A 597 28.91 9.39 -6.89
C ASN A 597 29.26 8.92 -8.32
N GLU A 598 29.92 7.77 -8.46
CA GLU A 598 30.22 7.14 -9.77
C GLU A 598 28.94 6.72 -10.51
N PHE A 599 28.00 6.09 -9.80
CA PHE A 599 26.75 5.60 -10.41
C PHE A 599 25.83 6.75 -10.86
N TYR A 600 25.71 7.80 -10.05
CA TYR A 600 24.87 8.97 -10.32
C TYR A 600 25.58 10.05 -11.16
N GLU A 601 26.82 9.82 -11.59
CA GLU A 601 27.57 10.79 -12.39
C GLU A 601 26.84 11.12 -13.71
N GLY A 602 26.67 12.42 -13.97
CA GLY A 602 26.04 12.93 -15.19
C GLY A 602 24.50 12.91 -15.17
N ILE A 603 23.88 12.51 -14.05
CA ILE A 603 22.42 12.46 -13.91
C ILE A 603 21.91 13.69 -13.17
N ASN A 604 20.91 14.36 -13.75
CA ASN A 604 20.24 15.49 -13.13
C ASN A 604 19.19 15.01 -12.11
N THR A 605 19.57 14.80 -10.86
CA THR A 605 18.66 14.36 -9.78
C THR A 605 17.72 15.44 -9.26
N GLU A 606 17.83 16.69 -9.76
CA GLU A 606 16.97 17.82 -9.37
C GLU A 606 15.79 18.02 -10.33
N ALA A 607 15.70 17.23 -11.40
CA ALA A 607 14.63 17.33 -12.41
C ALA A 607 13.25 16.89 -11.88
N THR A 608 12.17 17.43 -12.44
CA THR A 608 10.80 17.18 -11.97
C THR A 608 10.27 15.79 -12.36
N PHE A 609 10.88 15.09 -13.31
CA PHE A 609 10.51 13.70 -13.66
C PHE A 609 10.89 12.66 -12.58
N TRP A 610 11.72 13.04 -11.59
CA TRP A 610 12.06 12.24 -10.39
C TRP A 610 10.89 12.18 -9.42
N ASP A 611 9.82 11.50 -9.80
CA ASP A 611 8.80 11.09 -8.84
C ASP A 611 9.37 10.03 -7.87
N GLU A 612 8.70 9.87 -6.72
CA GLU A 612 9.10 8.90 -5.68
C GLU A 612 9.24 7.47 -6.23
N GLY A 613 8.47 7.12 -7.27
CA GLY A 613 8.49 5.81 -7.89
C GLY A 613 9.76 5.55 -8.72
N LYS A 614 10.14 6.50 -9.58
CA LYS A 614 11.35 6.42 -10.40
C LYS A 614 12.61 6.54 -9.54
N GLU A 615 12.60 7.41 -8.53
CA GLU A 615 13.70 7.53 -7.58
C GLU A 615 13.94 6.21 -6.85
N LYS A 616 12.88 5.58 -6.33
CA LYS A 616 12.96 4.27 -5.69
C LYS A 616 13.52 3.21 -6.63
N LYS A 617 13.00 3.10 -7.85
CA LYS A 617 13.49 2.13 -8.85
C LYS A 617 14.97 2.34 -9.19
N TYR A 618 15.40 3.58 -9.38
CA TYR A 618 16.81 3.87 -9.68
C TYR A 618 17.72 3.58 -8.49
N LYS A 619 17.24 3.85 -7.26
CA LYS A 619 17.92 3.45 -6.03
C LYS A 619 18.05 1.93 -5.92
N ASP A 620 17.05 1.17 -6.33
CA ASP A 620 17.13 -0.30 -6.38
C ASP A 620 18.19 -0.77 -7.40
N PHE A 621 18.27 -0.12 -8.57
CA PHE A 621 19.34 -0.38 -9.55
C PHE A 621 20.72 -0.05 -8.97
N TYR A 622 20.85 1.02 -8.19
CA TYR A 622 22.08 1.34 -7.48
C TYR A 622 22.47 0.28 -6.46
N LEU A 623 21.52 -0.25 -5.68
CA LEU A 623 21.78 -1.32 -4.71
C LEU A 623 22.29 -2.59 -5.39
N ASP A 624 21.69 -2.96 -6.53
CA ASP A 624 22.14 -4.06 -7.38
C ASP A 624 23.53 -3.76 -7.97
N ASN A 625 23.74 -2.56 -8.52
CA ASN A 625 25.03 -2.15 -9.08
C ASN A 625 26.15 -2.26 -8.03
N ARG A 626 25.96 -1.72 -6.83
CA ARG A 626 26.94 -1.75 -5.73
C ARG A 626 27.46 -3.16 -5.46
N VAL A 627 26.58 -4.15 -5.53
CA VAL A 627 26.87 -5.52 -5.13
C VAL A 627 27.31 -6.37 -6.34
N LEU A 628 26.62 -6.26 -7.46
CA LEU A 628 26.78 -7.12 -8.62
C LEU A 628 27.76 -6.53 -9.64
N ASP A 629 27.80 -5.21 -9.83
CA ASP A 629 28.42 -4.60 -11.01
C ASP A 629 29.62 -3.69 -10.71
N ASN A 630 29.59 -2.94 -9.61
CA ASN A 630 30.63 -2.00 -9.23
C ASN A 630 31.95 -2.74 -8.92
N ARG A 631 33.04 -2.21 -9.47
CA ARG A 631 34.36 -2.81 -9.36
C ARG A 631 35.24 -2.07 -8.37
N SER A 632 35.98 -2.86 -7.62
CA SER A 632 37.18 -2.40 -6.92
C SER A 632 38.29 -2.00 -7.89
N ASP A 633 39.33 -1.33 -7.37
CA ASP A 633 40.55 -1.00 -8.12
C ASP A 633 41.28 -2.22 -8.71
N ARG A 634 40.94 -3.43 -8.21
CA ARG A 634 41.48 -4.71 -8.70
C ARG A 634 40.64 -5.33 -9.82
N GLY A 635 39.53 -4.70 -10.20
CA GLY A 635 38.60 -5.17 -11.23
C GLY A 635 37.57 -6.20 -10.75
N GLU A 636 37.59 -6.59 -9.48
CA GLU A 636 36.65 -7.54 -8.89
C GLU A 636 35.42 -6.82 -8.33
N THR A 637 34.23 -7.40 -8.53
CA THR A 637 32.97 -6.97 -7.88
C THR A 637 32.78 -7.69 -6.54
N ILE A 638 31.86 -7.19 -5.70
CA ILE A 638 31.51 -7.87 -4.43
C ILE A 638 30.97 -9.28 -4.71
N ALA A 639 30.14 -9.44 -5.74
CA ALA A 639 29.65 -10.73 -6.20
C ALA A 639 30.78 -11.69 -6.62
N ASN A 640 31.80 -11.20 -7.33
CA ASN A 640 32.97 -12.02 -7.68
C ASN A 640 33.71 -12.48 -6.41
N PHE A 641 33.95 -11.57 -5.47
CA PHE A 641 34.62 -11.90 -4.21
C PHE A 641 33.80 -12.87 -3.35
N PHE A 642 32.48 -12.73 -3.35
CA PHE A 642 31.55 -13.67 -2.70
C PHE A 642 31.61 -15.05 -3.36
N TRP A 643 31.60 -15.11 -4.68
CA TRP A 643 31.70 -16.36 -5.43
C TRP A 643 32.99 -17.13 -5.09
N GLU A 644 34.13 -16.44 -5.10
CA GLU A 644 35.43 -17.05 -4.83
C GLU A 644 35.58 -17.50 -3.37
N THR A 645 35.06 -16.72 -2.43
CA THR A 645 35.32 -16.95 -1.00
C THR A 645 34.22 -17.73 -0.30
N GLN A 646 32.96 -17.61 -0.70
CA GLN A 646 31.80 -18.17 -0.01
C GLN A 646 31.06 -19.24 -0.83
N ALA A 647 30.84 -19.02 -2.13
CA ALA A 647 29.94 -19.87 -2.92
C ALA A 647 30.43 -21.32 -3.09
N LYS A 648 31.74 -21.58 -2.92
CA LYS A 648 32.25 -22.97 -2.84
C LYS A 648 31.64 -23.77 -1.69
N ARG A 649 31.11 -23.10 -0.66
CA ARG A 649 30.48 -23.68 0.54
C ARG A 649 28.96 -23.84 0.39
N PHE A 650 28.41 -23.50 -0.78
CA PHE A 650 26.99 -23.62 -1.09
C PHE A 650 26.67 -24.98 -1.68
N GLN A 651 25.44 -25.43 -1.47
CA GLN A 651 24.86 -26.56 -2.17
C GLN A 651 24.90 -26.31 -3.69
N PRO A 652 24.91 -27.37 -4.53
CA PRO A 652 25.12 -27.22 -5.97
C PRO A 652 24.20 -26.21 -6.65
N TYR A 653 22.90 -26.23 -6.33
CA TYR A 653 21.94 -25.30 -6.92
C TYR A 653 22.13 -23.84 -6.48
N LEU A 654 22.40 -23.58 -5.19
CA LEU A 654 22.72 -22.22 -4.71
C LEU A 654 24.04 -21.71 -5.28
N ARG A 655 25.00 -22.61 -5.48
CA ARG A 655 26.24 -22.28 -6.16
C ARG A 655 25.95 -21.86 -7.61
N SER A 656 25.14 -22.61 -8.36
CA SER A 656 24.74 -22.19 -9.71
C SER A 656 24.00 -20.85 -9.71
N ALA A 657 23.09 -20.61 -8.76
CA ALA A 657 22.42 -19.31 -8.61
C ALA A 657 23.42 -18.17 -8.37
N ALA A 658 24.41 -18.37 -7.49
CA ALA A 658 25.46 -17.38 -7.22
C ALA A 658 26.33 -17.09 -8.44
N PHE A 659 26.66 -18.12 -9.22
CA PHE A 659 27.39 -17.93 -10.48
C PHE A 659 26.57 -17.11 -11.48
N ASN A 660 25.31 -17.47 -11.69
CA ASN A 660 24.41 -16.80 -12.62
C ASN A 660 24.16 -15.34 -12.21
N LEU A 661 23.98 -15.05 -10.92
CA LEU A 661 23.89 -13.68 -10.42
C LEU A 661 25.19 -12.90 -10.65
N MET A 662 26.33 -13.51 -10.33
CA MET A 662 27.65 -12.90 -10.53
C MET A 662 27.91 -12.54 -12.00
N THR A 663 27.49 -13.37 -12.96
CA THR A 663 27.70 -13.13 -14.40
C THR A 663 26.58 -12.35 -15.07
N SER A 664 25.43 -12.19 -14.42
CA SER A 664 24.34 -11.39 -14.95
C SER A 664 24.68 -9.90 -15.06
N TYR A 665 23.89 -9.16 -15.84
CA TYR A 665 24.01 -7.73 -16.05
C TYR A 665 22.64 -7.14 -16.37
N VAL A 666 22.51 -5.82 -16.25
CA VAL A 666 21.33 -5.10 -16.76
C VAL A 666 21.42 -5.04 -18.28
N GLY A 667 20.37 -5.48 -18.97
CA GLY A 667 20.26 -5.42 -20.43
C GLY A 667 19.10 -4.53 -20.86
N ALA A 668 19.00 -4.32 -22.17
CA ALA A 668 17.91 -3.62 -22.82
C ALA A 668 17.24 -4.58 -23.80
N TYR A 669 15.94 -4.80 -23.63
CA TYR A 669 15.21 -5.86 -24.33
C TYR A 669 13.97 -5.31 -24.99
N ARG A 670 13.86 -5.47 -26.31
CA ARG A 670 12.62 -5.25 -27.02
C ARG A 670 11.62 -6.34 -26.64
N VAL A 671 10.42 -5.92 -26.26
CA VAL A 671 9.35 -6.81 -25.82
C VAL A 671 8.52 -7.24 -27.02
N LEU A 672 8.45 -8.55 -27.26
CA LEU A 672 7.69 -9.13 -28.37
C LEU A 672 6.59 -10.06 -27.83
N PRO A 673 5.34 -9.94 -28.29
CA PRO A 673 4.28 -10.86 -27.90
C PRO A 673 4.54 -12.27 -28.45
N ALA A 674 4.28 -13.29 -27.64
CA ALA A 674 4.38 -14.70 -28.03
C ALA A 674 3.17 -15.51 -27.51
N GLY A 675 2.64 -16.40 -28.35
CA GLY A 675 1.52 -17.27 -27.98
C GLY A 675 0.26 -16.48 -27.60
N SER A 676 -0.40 -16.86 -26.51
CA SER A 676 -1.60 -16.18 -25.98
C SER A 676 -1.38 -15.50 -24.62
N SER A 677 -0.23 -15.73 -23.99
CA SER A 677 0.09 -15.24 -22.63
C SER A 677 1.58 -15.38 -22.33
N SER A 678 2.44 -15.26 -23.36
CA SER A 678 3.88 -15.23 -23.15
C SER A 678 4.51 -14.06 -23.90
N VAL A 679 5.74 -13.76 -23.49
CA VAL A 679 6.50 -12.61 -23.94
C VAL A 679 7.91 -13.08 -24.25
N ILE A 680 8.46 -12.59 -25.35
CA ILE A 680 9.86 -12.79 -25.75
C ILE A 680 10.60 -11.49 -25.52
N PHE A 681 11.75 -11.59 -24.88
CA PHE A 681 12.73 -10.52 -24.79
C PHE A 681 13.77 -10.70 -25.90
N GLU A 682 13.85 -9.71 -26.80
CA GLU A 682 14.88 -9.59 -27.81
C GLU A 682 15.93 -8.59 -27.34
N ASP A 683 17.16 -9.05 -27.07
CA ASP A 683 18.27 -8.15 -26.72
C ASP A 683 18.55 -7.18 -27.87
N ILE A 684 18.42 -5.87 -27.63
CA ILE A 684 18.55 -4.85 -28.69
C ILE A 684 19.98 -4.76 -29.26
N PHE A 685 20.97 -5.29 -28.56
CA PHE A 685 22.37 -5.27 -28.99
C PHE A 685 22.73 -6.49 -29.84
N THR A 686 22.20 -7.67 -29.49
CA THR A 686 22.59 -8.94 -30.12
C THR A 686 21.51 -9.56 -31.01
N GLY A 687 20.26 -9.09 -30.90
CA GLY A 687 19.08 -9.69 -31.54
C GLY A 687 18.71 -11.06 -30.96
N LYS A 688 19.34 -11.49 -29.87
CA LYS A 688 19.05 -12.79 -29.26
C LYS A 688 17.70 -12.75 -28.56
N GLN A 689 16.84 -13.70 -28.90
CA GLN A 689 15.51 -13.84 -28.33
C GLN A 689 15.48 -14.87 -27.20
N SER A 690 14.75 -14.58 -26.13
CA SER A 690 14.55 -15.48 -25.00
C SER A 690 13.13 -15.35 -24.46
N GLU A 691 12.47 -16.47 -24.21
CA GLU A 691 11.11 -16.48 -23.67
C GLU A 691 11.14 -16.21 -22.16
N VAL A 692 10.31 -15.25 -21.71
CA VAL A 692 10.28 -14.80 -20.33
C VAL A 692 9.35 -15.69 -19.50
N TYR A 693 9.83 -16.11 -18.34
CA TYR A 693 9.06 -16.82 -17.33
C TYR A 693 8.31 -15.83 -16.45
N GLY A 694 6.98 -15.91 -16.48
CA GLY A 694 6.10 -15.08 -15.67
C GLY A 694 4.65 -15.56 -15.76
N ARG A 695 3.82 -15.16 -14.78
CA ARG A 695 2.36 -15.34 -14.88
C ARG A 695 1.78 -14.12 -15.57
N PHE A 696 1.85 -14.11 -16.89
CA PHE A 696 1.23 -13.07 -17.69
C PHE A 696 -0.28 -13.34 -17.81
N ASN A 697 -1.09 -12.28 -17.68
CA ASN A 697 -2.53 -12.37 -17.92
C ASN A 697 -2.80 -12.66 -19.41
N LYS A 698 -4.03 -13.07 -19.74
CA LYS A 698 -4.42 -13.32 -21.15
C LYS A 698 -4.32 -12.07 -22.02
N ASP A 699 -4.41 -10.90 -21.39
CA ASP A 699 -4.43 -9.61 -22.06
C ASP A 699 -3.03 -8.95 -22.03
N VAL A 700 -1.97 -9.69 -21.69
CA VAL A 700 -0.60 -9.13 -21.63
C VAL A 700 -0.15 -8.52 -22.95
N HIS A 701 -0.71 -8.95 -24.08
CA HIS A 701 -0.40 -8.37 -25.40
C HIS A 701 -1.05 -7.01 -25.61
N ASP A 702 -2.14 -6.71 -24.90
CA ASP A 702 -2.80 -5.40 -24.95
C ASP A 702 -1.98 -4.34 -24.21
N ASP A 703 -1.12 -4.77 -23.27
CA ASP A 703 -0.23 -3.91 -22.49
C ASP A 703 1.16 -3.70 -23.16
N ILE A 704 1.41 -4.30 -24.33
CA ILE A 704 2.71 -4.19 -25.03
C ILE A 704 2.58 -3.22 -26.21
N ASP A 705 3.23 -2.07 -26.08
CA ASP A 705 3.38 -1.14 -27.20
C ASP A 705 4.39 -1.67 -28.25
N PRO A 706 4.09 -1.59 -29.55
CA PRO A 706 5.05 -1.96 -30.58
C PRO A 706 6.35 -1.17 -30.45
N GLY A 707 7.47 -1.86 -30.25
CA GLY A 707 8.77 -1.22 -30.07
C GLY A 707 9.19 -0.99 -28.62
N MET A 708 8.33 -1.29 -27.65
CA MET A 708 8.62 -1.19 -26.21
C MET A 708 9.95 -1.84 -25.84
N ILE A 709 10.82 -1.07 -25.17
CA ILE A 709 12.11 -1.57 -24.64
C ILE A 709 12.06 -1.59 -23.12
N VAL A 710 12.48 -2.70 -22.54
CA VAL A 710 12.58 -2.91 -21.10
C VAL A 710 14.04 -2.95 -20.69
N LEU A 711 14.41 -2.14 -19.68
CA LEU A 711 15.72 -2.15 -19.05
C LEU A 711 15.62 -2.92 -17.73
N THR A 712 16.27 -4.08 -17.66
CA THR A 712 16.20 -4.95 -16.48
C THR A 712 17.33 -5.98 -16.48
N ARG A 713 17.52 -6.68 -15.36
CA ARG A 713 18.44 -7.82 -15.26
C ARG A 713 17.70 -9.11 -15.54
N VAL A 714 18.23 -9.91 -16.47
CA VAL A 714 17.62 -11.17 -16.87
C VAL A 714 18.45 -12.36 -16.38
N LEU A 715 17.81 -13.30 -15.69
CA LEU A 715 18.44 -14.47 -15.07
C LEU A 715 17.98 -15.77 -15.73
N PRO A 716 18.88 -16.74 -15.99
CA PRO A 716 18.50 -17.97 -16.68
C PRO A 716 17.70 -18.92 -15.78
N LEU A 717 16.65 -19.54 -16.35
CA LEU A 717 15.82 -20.59 -15.76
C LEU A 717 15.81 -21.84 -16.66
N GLY A 718 16.94 -22.19 -17.27
CA GLY A 718 17.02 -23.25 -18.28
C GLY A 718 16.61 -22.74 -19.67
N LYS A 719 15.45 -23.18 -20.19
CA LYS A 719 14.95 -22.72 -21.51
C LYS A 719 14.27 -21.34 -21.48
N TYR A 720 13.91 -20.87 -20.29
CA TYR A 720 13.32 -19.56 -20.07
C TYR A 720 14.32 -18.63 -19.39
N VAL A 721 13.96 -17.37 -19.34
CA VAL A 721 14.63 -16.36 -18.55
C VAL A 721 13.67 -15.67 -17.59
N TRP A 722 14.17 -15.20 -16.46
CA TRP A 722 13.41 -14.43 -15.47
C TRP A 722 13.88 -12.98 -15.48
N ALA A 723 12.95 -12.04 -15.66
CA ALA A 723 13.22 -10.62 -15.49
C ALA A 723 13.17 -10.29 -13.98
N SER A 724 14.32 -9.95 -13.42
CA SER A 724 14.46 -9.54 -12.02
C SER A 724 14.16 -8.06 -11.90
N GLU A 725 13.29 -7.68 -10.94
CA GLU A 725 13.21 -6.29 -10.49
C GLU A 725 14.60 -5.80 -10.01
N PRO A 726 14.90 -4.49 -10.17
CA PRO A 726 14.03 -3.44 -10.72
C PRO A 726 13.92 -3.41 -12.26
N MET A 727 12.87 -2.76 -12.77
CA MET A 727 12.59 -2.61 -14.21
C MET A 727 12.19 -1.17 -14.62
N PHE A 728 12.83 -0.66 -15.68
CA PHE A 728 12.34 0.51 -16.44
C PHE A 728 11.73 0.10 -17.78
N ILE A 729 10.72 0.86 -18.18
CA ILE A 729 10.07 0.74 -19.49
C ILE A 729 10.37 2.03 -20.25
N LEU A 730 10.98 1.89 -21.42
CA LEU A 730 11.20 2.97 -22.37
C LEU A 730 9.94 3.12 -23.23
N LEU A 731 9.33 4.31 -23.16
CA LEU A 731 8.21 4.69 -24.02
C LEU A 731 8.72 4.97 -25.45
N ASN A 732 7.87 4.74 -26.44
CA ASN A 732 8.24 4.89 -27.86
C ASN A 732 8.79 6.29 -28.18
N ASP A 733 8.21 7.35 -27.63
CA ASP A 733 8.61 8.74 -27.86
C ASP A 733 10.04 9.05 -27.36
N LEU A 734 10.57 8.23 -26.45
CA LEU A 734 11.93 8.37 -25.92
C LEU A 734 12.97 7.61 -26.75
N THR A 735 12.56 6.79 -27.71
CA THR A 735 13.44 5.81 -28.38
C THR A 735 14.60 6.48 -29.11
N ASP A 736 14.33 7.51 -29.92
CA ASP A 736 15.36 8.19 -30.70
C ASP A 736 16.37 8.94 -29.81
N ILE A 737 15.87 9.60 -28.75
CA ILE A 737 16.70 10.32 -27.78
C ILE A 737 17.52 9.32 -26.94
N PHE A 738 16.93 8.20 -26.56
CA PHE A 738 17.61 7.10 -25.89
C PHE A 738 18.76 6.56 -26.73
N TYR A 739 18.54 6.25 -28.01
CA TYR A 739 19.60 5.76 -28.89
C TYR A 739 20.71 6.80 -29.09
N LYS A 740 20.36 8.08 -29.25
CA LYS A 740 21.33 9.19 -29.31
C LYS A 740 22.26 9.21 -28.08
N TYR A 741 21.73 9.13 -26.87
CA TYR A 741 22.54 9.11 -25.65
C TYR A 741 23.26 7.78 -25.43
N LEU A 742 22.64 6.67 -25.79
CA LEU A 742 23.25 5.35 -25.71
C LEU A 742 24.50 5.29 -26.60
N ASP A 743 24.40 5.70 -27.85
CA ASP A 743 25.53 5.74 -28.79
C ASP A 743 26.66 6.62 -28.25
N MET A 744 26.35 7.82 -27.76
CA MET A 744 27.32 8.73 -27.14
C MET A 744 28.03 8.12 -25.91
N LEU A 745 27.29 7.43 -25.04
CA LEU A 745 27.87 6.78 -23.87
C LEU A 745 28.72 5.55 -24.26
N LEU A 746 28.31 4.81 -25.30
CA LEU A 746 29.04 3.66 -25.81
C LEU A 746 30.28 4.03 -26.61
N GLU A 747 30.40 5.23 -27.19
CA GLU A 747 31.63 5.70 -27.84
C GLU A 747 32.85 5.68 -26.89
N ASN A 748 32.60 5.90 -25.60
CA ASN A 748 33.63 5.86 -24.56
C ASN A 748 33.96 4.42 -24.10
N LEU A 749 33.15 3.45 -24.51
CA LEU A 749 33.32 2.03 -24.18
C LEU A 749 34.11 1.36 -25.32
N HIS A 750 35.37 0.98 -25.06
CA HIS A 750 36.17 0.27 -26.06
C HIS A 750 35.50 -1.05 -26.48
N LEU A 751 35.64 -1.42 -27.76
CA LEU A 751 35.14 -2.68 -28.34
C LEU A 751 35.81 -3.87 -27.64
N PHE A 752 35.15 -4.40 -26.60
CA PHE A 752 35.51 -5.65 -25.95
C PHE A 752 34.63 -6.79 -26.47
N ASP A 753 35.05 -8.02 -26.16
CA ASP A 753 34.34 -9.25 -26.45
C ASP A 753 32.88 -9.17 -25.94
N GLU A 754 31.90 -9.36 -26.83
CA GLU A 754 30.47 -9.37 -26.49
C GLU A 754 30.09 -10.49 -25.52
N GLY A 755 30.96 -11.50 -25.34
CA GLY A 755 30.82 -12.53 -24.32
C GLY A 755 31.38 -12.15 -22.94
N ASP A 756 32.09 -11.03 -22.83
CA ASP A 756 32.67 -10.59 -21.55
C ASP A 756 31.63 -9.90 -20.66
N TYR A 757 31.23 -10.58 -19.59
CA TYR A 757 30.26 -10.04 -18.63
C TYR A 757 30.73 -8.72 -17.99
N ILE A 758 32.04 -8.45 -17.96
CA ILE A 758 32.58 -7.18 -17.52
C ILE A 758 32.13 -6.06 -18.47
N TYR A 759 32.31 -6.23 -19.77
CA TYR A 759 31.84 -5.28 -20.76
C TYR A 759 30.32 -5.12 -20.70
N LEU A 760 29.58 -6.23 -20.60
CA LEU A 760 28.11 -6.24 -20.57
C LEU A 760 27.53 -5.47 -19.38
N LYS A 761 28.19 -5.53 -18.21
CA LYS A 761 27.79 -4.74 -17.03
C LYS A 761 27.93 -3.23 -17.24
N GLN A 762 29.03 -2.80 -17.85
CA GLN A 762 29.25 -1.39 -18.16
C GLN A 762 28.26 -0.91 -19.24
N ARG A 763 28.03 -1.73 -20.27
CA ARG A 763 27.00 -1.46 -21.29
C ARG A 763 25.60 -1.30 -20.67
N GLY A 764 25.26 -2.14 -19.69
CA GLY A 764 24.01 -2.04 -18.94
C GLY A 764 23.87 -0.73 -18.17
N GLU A 765 24.95 -0.29 -17.51
CA GLU A 765 24.99 1.01 -16.82
C GLU A 765 24.82 2.18 -17.81
N CYS A 766 25.48 2.13 -18.97
CA CYS A 766 25.30 3.10 -20.05
C CYS A 766 23.84 3.15 -20.53
N ALA A 767 23.18 2.01 -20.67
CA ALA A 767 21.76 1.96 -21.05
C ALA A 767 20.85 2.61 -20.00
N LEU A 768 21.09 2.37 -18.71
CA LEU A 768 20.34 3.04 -17.64
C LEU A 768 20.57 4.56 -17.65
N LYS A 769 21.82 5.01 -17.82
CA LYS A 769 22.16 6.43 -17.91
C LYS A 769 21.51 7.08 -19.13
N ALA A 770 21.57 6.45 -20.30
CA ALA A 770 20.95 6.94 -21.53
C ALA A 770 19.43 7.15 -21.38
N TYR A 771 18.74 6.24 -20.69
CA TYR A 771 17.31 6.39 -20.39
C TYR A 771 17.01 7.63 -19.56
N LEU A 772 17.77 7.86 -18.48
CA LEU A 772 17.57 9.03 -17.64
C LEU A 772 17.92 10.34 -18.35
N MET A 773 18.95 10.33 -19.19
CA MET A 773 19.30 11.50 -20.02
C MET A 773 18.21 11.79 -21.06
N ALA A 774 17.58 10.76 -21.62
CA ALA A 774 16.46 10.93 -22.53
C ALA A 774 15.24 11.57 -21.85
N LEU A 775 14.93 11.15 -20.61
CA LEU A 775 13.88 11.78 -19.81
C LEU A 775 14.19 13.25 -19.50
N ASP A 776 15.44 13.57 -19.13
CA ASP A 776 15.88 14.93 -18.83
C ASP A 776 15.82 15.85 -20.07
N GLU A 777 16.16 15.35 -21.27
CA GLU A 777 16.03 16.12 -22.52
C GLU A 777 14.56 16.41 -22.85
N VAL A 778 13.66 15.44 -22.72
CA VAL A 778 12.22 15.67 -22.96
C VAL A 778 11.63 16.64 -21.95
N GLU A 779 12.04 16.58 -20.69
CA GLU A 779 11.60 17.56 -19.69
C GLU A 779 12.08 18.97 -20.08
N LYS A 780 13.35 19.12 -20.44
CA LYS A 780 13.91 20.41 -20.88
C LYS A 780 13.19 20.96 -22.10
N ASP A 781 12.97 20.12 -23.12
CA ASP A 781 12.25 20.52 -24.32
C ASP A 781 10.81 20.94 -24.00
N THR A 782 10.15 20.23 -23.09
CA THR A 782 8.80 20.56 -22.62
C THR A 782 8.78 21.89 -21.87
N VAL A 783 9.72 22.12 -20.96
CA VAL A 783 9.86 23.38 -20.21
C VAL A 783 10.20 24.54 -21.15
N ASP A 784 11.08 24.34 -22.12
CA ASP A 784 11.43 25.35 -23.12
C ASP A 784 10.24 25.66 -24.02
N LEU A 785 9.46 24.66 -24.40
CA LEU A 785 8.20 24.85 -25.11
C LEU A 785 7.19 25.64 -24.26
N MET A 786 7.05 25.34 -22.97
CA MET A 786 6.16 26.07 -22.06
C MET A 786 6.56 27.54 -21.90
N ASN A 787 7.86 27.85 -21.90
CA ASN A 787 8.39 29.20 -21.71
C ASN A 787 8.33 30.09 -22.96
N GLN A 788 7.93 29.56 -24.12
CA GLN A 788 7.77 30.36 -25.35
C GLN A 788 6.45 31.16 -25.34
N PRO A 789 6.43 32.39 -25.92
CA PRO A 789 5.19 33.18 -26.05
C PRO A 789 4.08 32.42 -26.77
N ILE A 790 2.82 32.70 -26.42
CA ILE A 790 1.68 32.15 -27.15
C ILE A 790 1.62 32.82 -28.52
N GLN A 791 1.71 32.03 -29.59
CA GLN A 791 1.48 32.53 -30.94
C GLN A 791 -0.03 32.70 -31.16
N ILE A 792 -0.53 33.92 -30.90
CA ILE A 792 -1.93 34.29 -31.12
C ILE A 792 -2.06 35.02 -32.46
N ASP A 793 -2.82 34.45 -33.40
CA ASP A 793 -3.20 35.12 -34.63
C ASP A 793 -4.38 36.07 -34.36
N TRP A 794 -4.10 37.37 -34.38
CA TRP A 794 -5.11 38.41 -34.20
C TRP A 794 -5.68 38.88 -35.54
N PHE A 795 -6.97 39.18 -35.54
CA PHE A 795 -7.68 39.79 -36.65
C PHE A 795 -8.36 41.07 -36.19
N VAL A 796 -8.33 42.10 -37.03
CA VAL A 796 -8.83 43.43 -36.69
C VAL A 796 -9.86 43.93 -37.69
N ALA A 797 -10.85 44.65 -37.21
CA ALA A 797 -11.77 45.46 -38.01
C ALA A 797 -11.90 46.86 -37.39
N ASP A 798 -11.85 47.90 -38.24
CA ASP A 798 -12.03 49.29 -37.81
C ASP A 798 -13.54 49.61 -37.69
N ILE A 799 -13.92 50.34 -36.64
CA ILE A 799 -15.31 50.76 -36.37
C ILE A 799 -15.38 52.26 -36.12
N ASN A 800 -16.53 52.89 -36.43
CA ASN A 800 -16.70 54.34 -36.24
C ASN A 800 -17.13 54.73 -34.82
N ASP A 801 -17.77 53.82 -34.08
CA ASP A 801 -18.32 54.07 -32.76
C ASP A 801 -18.14 52.83 -31.87
N SER A 802 -17.17 52.89 -30.95
CA SER A 802 -16.88 51.82 -29.99
C SER A 802 -18.04 51.55 -29.03
N GLN A 803 -18.73 52.60 -28.57
CA GLN A 803 -19.82 52.45 -27.59
C GLN A 803 -21.02 51.74 -28.21
N PHE A 804 -21.33 52.09 -29.47
CA PHE A 804 -22.36 51.40 -30.22
C PHE A 804 -22.01 49.93 -30.48
N ALA A 805 -20.74 49.62 -30.77
CA ALA A 805 -20.30 48.25 -30.96
C ALA A 805 -20.40 47.40 -29.68
N ILE A 806 -19.98 47.96 -28.54
CA ILE A 806 -20.11 47.35 -27.21
C ILE A 806 -21.58 47.03 -26.91
N ASP A 807 -22.47 48.00 -27.12
CA ASP A 807 -23.91 47.79 -26.90
C ASP A 807 -24.47 46.66 -27.78
N ARG A 808 -24.15 46.64 -29.07
CA ARG A 808 -24.67 45.63 -30.00
C ARG A 808 -24.13 44.23 -29.75
N ILE A 809 -22.84 44.10 -29.45
CA ILE A 809 -22.21 42.81 -29.13
C ILE A 809 -22.77 42.28 -27.81
N GLY A 810 -22.93 43.13 -26.79
CA GLY A 810 -23.49 42.73 -25.49
C GLY A 810 -24.93 42.23 -25.53
N HIS A 811 -25.71 42.57 -26.57
CA HIS A 811 -27.06 42.03 -26.76
C HIS A 811 -27.08 40.62 -27.39
N ASN A 812 -25.95 40.12 -27.90
CA ASN A 812 -25.86 38.80 -28.51
C ASN A 812 -25.48 37.75 -27.46
N LYS A 813 -26.36 36.76 -27.26
CA LYS A 813 -26.21 35.70 -26.24
C LYS A 813 -24.98 34.81 -26.42
N GLN A 814 -24.34 34.82 -27.59
CA GLN A 814 -23.12 34.06 -27.83
C GLN A 814 -21.86 34.76 -27.30
N PHE A 815 -21.97 36.02 -26.87
CA PHE A 815 -20.86 36.80 -26.34
C PHE A 815 -21.09 37.05 -24.86
N GLU A 816 -20.20 36.56 -24.04
CA GLU A 816 -20.22 36.79 -22.60
C GLU A 816 -19.17 37.83 -22.23
N LEU A 817 -19.55 38.79 -21.40
CA LEU A 817 -18.66 39.87 -20.99
C LEU A 817 -17.59 39.32 -20.06
N VAL A 818 -16.33 39.57 -20.40
CA VAL A 818 -15.17 39.13 -19.60
C VAL A 818 -14.59 40.30 -18.80
N HIS A 819 -14.44 41.46 -19.44
CA HIS A 819 -13.83 42.65 -18.82
C HIS A 819 -14.41 43.93 -19.40
N GLN A 820 -14.54 44.98 -18.59
CA GLN A 820 -14.96 46.31 -19.04
C GLN A 820 -14.32 47.39 -18.16
N ASP A 821 -13.59 48.31 -18.78
CA ASP A 821 -13.08 49.54 -18.15
C ASP A 821 -13.24 50.75 -19.09
N GLU A 822 -12.63 51.90 -18.75
CA GLU A 822 -12.71 53.13 -19.56
C GLU A 822 -11.92 53.04 -20.89
N ASP A 823 -10.96 52.11 -21.01
CA ASP A 823 -10.06 51.96 -22.17
C ASP A 823 -10.52 50.84 -23.13
N ARG A 824 -11.07 49.75 -22.59
CA ARG A 824 -11.38 48.54 -23.36
C ARG A 824 -12.58 47.76 -22.82
N THR A 825 -13.18 46.97 -23.71
CA THR A 825 -14.21 45.98 -23.35
C THR A 825 -13.91 44.66 -24.04
N ALA A 826 -13.93 43.56 -23.29
CA ALA A 826 -13.60 42.23 -23.77
C ALA A 826 -14.76 41.24 -23.58
N TYR A 827 -14.92 40.34 -24.54
CA TYR A 827 -15.92 39.30 -24.55
C TYR A 827 -15.29 37.94 -24.91
N ILE A 828 -15.86 36.87 -24.38
CA ILE A 828 -15.63 35.52 -24.86
C ILE A 828 -16.81 35.11 -25.74
N TRP A 829 -16.51 34.63 -26.94
CA TRP A 829 -17.48 34.02 -27.83
C TRP A 829 -17.53 32.53 -27.56
N MET A 830 -18.73 31.98 -27.42
CA MET A 830 -18.93 30.55 -27.20
C MET A 830 -20.06 30.02 -28.09
N CYS A 831 -19.84 28.87 -28.71
CA CYS A 831 -20.85 28.23 -29.55
C CYS A 831 -20.72 26.70 -29.51
N ASN A 832 -21.84 26.00 -29.31
CA ASN A 832 -21.86 24.54 -29.37
C ASN A 832 -22.13 24.09 -30.82
N ASN A 833 -21.27 23.21 -31.34
CA ASN A 833 -21.48 22.57 -32.63
C ASN A 833 -22.15 21.20 -32.46
N SER A 834 -22.84 20.72 -33.48
CA SER A 834 -23.56 19.41 -33.46
C SER A 834 -22.64 18.19 -33.30
N THR A 835 -21.32 18.38 -33.38
CA THR A 835 -20.27 17.36 -33.24
C THR A 835 -19.61 17.35 -31.85
N GLN A 836 -20.22 17.98 -30.83
CA GLN A 836 -19.69 18.08 -29.44
C GLN A 836 -18.39 18.88 -29.25
N MET A 837 -17.83 19.52 -30.26
CA MET A 837 -16.68 20.44 -30.09
C MET A 837 -17.14 21.81 -29.60
N SER A 838 -16.67 22.23 -28.41
CA SER A 838 -16.86 23.57 -27.88
C SER A 838 -16.08 24.58 -28.73
N GLN A 839 -16.78 25.45 -29.46
CA GLN A 839 -16.15 26.53 -30.22
C GLN A 839 -16.05 27.76 -29.33
N TRP A 840 -14.87 28.37 -29.27
CA TRP A 840 -14.70 29.62 -28.54
C TRP A 840 -13.63 30.53 -29.15
N GLY A 841 -13.69 31.80 -28.77
CA GLY A 841 -12.75 32.83 -29.21
C GLY A 841 -12.84 34.05 -28.31
N TYR A 842 -11.85 34.91 -28.40
CA TYR A 842 -11.76 36.12 -27.59
C TYR A 842 -11.93 37.35 -28.48
N LEU A 843 -12.77 38.30 -28.03
CA LEU A 843 -13.06 39.56 -28.70
C LEU A 843 -12.68 40.73 -27.79
N LEU A 844 -11.98 41.71 -28.34
CA LEU A 844 -11.59 42.93 -27.65
C LEU A 844 -12.01 44.15 -28.47
N VAL A 845 -12.74 45.08 -27.84
CA VAL A 845 -13.04 46.40 -28.40
C VAL A 845 -12.14 47.42 -27.72
N LYS A 846 -11.26 48.08 -28.50
CA LYS A 846 -10.32 49.11 -28.03
C LYS A 846 -9.96 50.05 -29.18
N ASP A 847 -9.80 51.35 -28.91
CA ASP A 847 -9.35 52.36 -29.89
C ASP A 847 -10.13 52.36 -31.23
N ASN A 848 -11.46 52.27 -31.19
CA ASN A 848 -12.29 52.20 -32.40
C ASN A 848 -11.95 50.99 -33.31
N LYS A 849 -11.50 49.90 -32.69
CA LYS A 849 -11.22 48.63 -33.37
C LYS A 849 -11.86 47.47 -32.62
N ILE A 850 -12.28 46.47 -33.39
CA ILE A 850 -12.64 45.15 -32.89
C ILE A 850 -11.50 44.21 -33.25
N LEU A 851 -10.91 43.59 -32.24
CA LEU A 851 -9.86 42.59 -32.32
C LEU A 851 -10.45 41.24 -31.94
N ILE A 852 -10.19 40.22 -32.75
CA ILE A 852 -10.60 38.85 -32.45
C ILE A 852 -9.43 37.87 -32.59
N CYS A 853 -9.41 36.85 -31.76
CA CYS A 853 -8.54 35.69 -31.91
C CYS A 853 -9.27 34.42 -31.46
N ALA A 854 -8.86 33.27 -32.00
CA ALA A 854 -9.37 31.97 -31.60
C ALA A 854 -8.19 30.97 -31.50
N PRO A 855 -8.26 29.96 -30.62
CA PRO A 855 -7.25 28.90 -30.59
C PRO A 855 -7.12 28.18 -31.94
N PRO A 856 -5.96 27.56 -32.24
CA PRO A 856 -5.80 26.71 -33.41
C PRO A 856 -6.92 25.66 -33.50
N GLY A 857 -7.41 25.36 -34.70
CA GLY A 857 -8.52 24.42 -34.92
C GLY A 857 -9.94 24.97 -34.66
N LYS A 858 -10.10 26.13 -34.01
CA LYS A 858 -11.44 26.73 -33.78
C LYS A 858 -11.93 27.55 -34.97
N ASP A 859 -13.25 27.59 -35.19
CA ASP A 859 -13.90 28.17 -36.38
C ASP A 859 -13.96 29.71 -36.33
N LEU A 860 -12.85 30.35 -36.67
CA LEU A 860 -12.72 31.80 -36.79
C LEU A 860 -13.69 32.40 -37.83
N ILE A 861 -14.05 31.65 -38.88
CA ILE A 861 -14.97 32.12 -39.92
C ILE A 861 -16.38 32.25 -39.33
N ARG A 862 -16.82 31.28 -38.53
CA ARG A 862 -18.09 31.37 -37.81
C ARG A 862 -18.05 32.46 -36.75
N PHE A 863 -16.96 32.57 -36.00
CA PHE A 863 -16.78 33.63 -35.00
C PHE A 863 -16.94 35.03 -35.63
N SER A 864 -16.23 35.32 -36.72
CA SER A 864 -16.36 36.59 -37.44
C SER A 864 -17.75 36.84 -38.03
N LYS A 865 -18.45 35.80 -38.51
CA LYS A 865 -19.86 35.89 -38.96
C LYS A 865 -20.83 36.21 -37.82
N GLU A 866 -20.60 35.72 -36.61
CA GLU A 866 -21.44 36.00 -35.45
C GLU A 866 -21.22 37.43 -34.93
N VAL A 867 -19.99 37.95 -35.01
CA VAL A 867 -19.73 39.37 -34.82
C VAL A 867 -20.53 40.18 -35.85
N TYR A 868 -20.45 39.85 -37.14
CA TYR A 868 -21.22 40.53 -38.20
C TYR A 868 -22.74 40.49 -37.96
N ARG A 869 -23.28 39.36 -37.50
CA ARG A 869 -24.72 39.21 -37.19
C ARG A 869 -25.20 40.15 -36.09
N SER A 870 -24.33 40.49 -35.14
CA SER A 870 -24.62 41.47 -34.08
C SER A 870 -24.89 42.88 -34.65
N PHE A 871 -24.45 43.15 -35.88
CA PHE A 871 -24.65 44.42 -36.59
C PHE A 871 -25.72 44.37 -37.69
N LYS A 872 -26.38 43.22 -37.94
CA LYS A 872 -27.22 42.98 -39.13
C LYS A 872 -28.45 43.90 -39.26
N THR A 873 -28.86 44.56 -38.18
CA THR A 873 -29.98 45.51 -38.15
C THR A 873 -29.54 46.96 -38.39
N VAL A 874 -28.27 47.19 -38.74
CA VAL A 874 -27.63 48.50 -38.83
C VAL A 874 -26.74 48.56 -40.09
N ASP A 875 -26.56 49.74 -40.68
CA ASP A 875 -25.63 49.97 -41.81
C ASP A 875 -24.15 49.99 -41.35
N ILE A 876 -23.70 48.92 -40.69
CA ILE A 876 -22.30 48.73 -40.29
C ILE A 876 -21.77 47.46 -40.94
N VAL A 877 -20.70 47.59 -41.74
CA VAL A 877 -19.99 46.47 -42.35
C VAL A 877 -18.67 46.28 -41.61
N VAL A 878 -18.53 45.17 -40.91
CA VAL A 878 -17.30 44.78 -40.21
C VAL A 878 -16.56 43.77 -41.08
N ALA A 879 -15.34 44.11 -41.51
CA ALA A 879 -14.48 43.24 -42.31
C ALA A 879 -13.16 43.00 -41.57
N PHE A 880 -12.94 41.76 -41.16
CA PHE A 880 -11.73 41.37 -40.43
C PHE A 880 -10.57 41.11 -41.39
N ARG A 881 -9.40 41.65 -41.06
CA ARG A 881 -8.12 41.34 -41.72
C ARG A 881 -7.11 40.89 -40.66
N LYS A 882 -6.11 40.09 -41.06
CA LYS A 882 -5.02 39.70 -40.16
C LYS A 882 -4.33 40.97 -39.63
N TYR A 883 -4.11 41.02 -38.32
CA TYR A 883 -3.57 42.20 -37.65
C TYR A 883 -2.06 42.13 -37.61
N GLU A 884 -1.40 42.79 -38.55
CA GLU A 884 0.06 42.94 -38.55
C GLU A 884 0.47 43.97 -37.49
N THR A 885 1.09 43.51 -36.40
CA THR A 885 1.49 44.38 -35.29
C THR A 885 2.97 44.29 -34.99
N ILE A 886 3.48 45.35 -34.34
CA ILE A 886 4.83 45.36 -33.78
C ILE A 886 4.79 44.59 -32.45
N TYR A 887 5.86 43.84 -32.14
CA TYR A 887 6.01 42.99 -30.95
C TYR A 887 5.46 43.57 -29.64
N LYS A 888 5.67 44.88 -29.40
CA LYS A 888 5.18 45.56 -28.19
C LYS A 888 3.65 45.51 -28.06
N THR A 889 2.93 45.77 -29.15
CA THR A 889 1.46 45.75 -29.18
C THR A 889 0.92 44.33 -29.09
N SER A 890 1.58 43.36 -29.74
CA SER A 890 1.23 41.95 -29.63
C SER A 890 1.34 41.45 -28.17
N LYS A 891 2.43 41.78 -27.45
CA LYS A 891 2.57 41.45 -26.03
C LYS A 891 1.53 42.09 -25.12
N GLU A 892 1.08 43.29 -25.46
CA GLU A 892 0.01 43.97 -24.72
C GLU A 892 -1.32 43.25 -24.89
N LEU A 893 -1.66 42.86 -26.13
CA LEU A 893 -2.86 42.07 -26.43
C LEU A 893 -2.81 40.68 -25.78
N GLU A 894 -1.65 40.03 -25.77
CA GLU A 894 -1.46 38.75 -25.09
C GLU A 894 -1.69 38.88 -23.57
N ARG A 895 -1.15 39.92 -22.93
CA ARG A 895 -1.40 40.18 -21.50
C ARG A 895 -2.88 40.42 -21.20
N TYR A 896 -3.55 41.18 -22.05
CA TYR A 896 -5.00 41.39 -21.94
C TYR A 896 -5.77 40.08 -22.05
N PHE A 897 -5.45 39.27 -23.07
CA PHE A 897 -6.05 37.96 -23.28
C PHE A 897 -5.87 37.04 -22.06
N ILE A 898 -4.65 36.94 -21.51
CA ILE A 898 -4.35 36.07 -20.36
C ILE A 898 -5.05 36.59 -19.09
N SER A 899 -4.91 37.87 -18.77
CA SER A 899 -5.50 38.47 -17.55
C SER A 899 -7.02 38.34 -17.53
N ASP A 900 -7.66 38.58 -18.68
CA ASP A 900 -9.11 38.57 -18.81
C ASP A 900 -9.63 37.13 -18.70
N LEU A 901 -9.00 36.18 -19.40
CA LEU A 901 -9.35 34.75 -19.30
C LEU A 901 -9.06 34.16 -17.91
N ALA A 902 -7.96 34.53 -17.26
CA ALA A 902 -7.63 34.06 -15.92
C ALA A 902 -8.72 34.46 -14.92
N THR A 903 -9.18 35.70 -15.01
CA THR A 903 -10.27 36.22 -14.19
C THR A 903 -11.59 35.52 -14.51
N PHE A 904 -11.90 35.33 -15.80
CA PHE A 904 -13.10 34.64 -16.24
C PHE A 904 -13.16 33.18 -15.75
N PHE A 905 -12.10 32.40 -15.98
CA PHE A 905 -12.04 31.00 -15.61
C PHE A 905 -11.95 30.77 -14.10
N ASN A 906 -11.32 31.68 -13.35
CA ASN A 906 -11.35 31.60 -11.89
C ASN A 906 -12.77 31.81 -11.32
N ASN A 907 -13.61 32.59 -12.02
CA ASN A 907 -15.02 32.77 -11.66
C ASN A 907 -15.93 31.66 -12.23
N GLN A 908 -15.50 30.97 -13.29
CA GLN A 908 -16.25 29.93 -14.00
C GLN A 908 -15.39 28.67 -14.28
N PRO A 909 -14.98 27.92 -13.24
CA PRO A 909 -14.06 26.80 -13.39
C PRO A 909 -14.64 25.62 -14.18
N GLU A 910 -15.97 25.47 -14.24
CA GLU A 910 -16.60 24.44 -15.06
C GLU A 910 -16.39 24.70 -16.57
N LEU A 911 -16.36 25.96 -16.99
CA LEU A 911 -16.09 26.32 -18.38
C LEU A 911 -14.60 26.18 -18.74
N SER A 912 -13.68 26.34 -17.79
CA SER A 912 -12.25 26.19 -18.11
C SER A 912 -11.92 24.76 -18.55
N LEU A 913 -12.50 23.75 -17.90
CA LEU A 913 -12.33 22.35 -18.28
C LEU A 913 -12.91 22.05 -19.67
N ALA A 914 -14.03 22.67 -20.02
CA ALA A 914 -14.69 22.47 -21.31
C ALA A 914 -13.98 23.19 -22.46
N LEU A 915 -13.43 24.40 -22.23
CA LEU A 915 -12.83 25.25 -23.26
C LEU A 915 -11.33 25.02 -23.44
N LEU A 916 -10.61 24.53 -22.41
CA LEU A 916 -9.17 24.24 -22.46
C LEU A 916 -8.84 22.78 -22.82
N ARG A 917 -9.84 22.00 -23.25
CA ARG A 917 -9.64 20.64 -23.76
C ARG A 917 -9.19 20.69 -25.22
N GLN A 918 -8.20 19.85 -25.56
CA GLN A 918 -7.78 19.60 -26.94
C GLN A 918 -8.89 18.85 -27.70
N ASP A 919 -9.23 19.33 -28.89
CA ASP A 919 -10.16 18.67 -29.82
C ASP A 919 -9.41 17.59 -30.61
N GLU A 920 -10.09 16.49 -30.93
CA GLU A 920 -9.61 15.51 -31.93
C GLU A 920 -9.83 16.11 -33.32
N LEU A 921 -8.76 16.44 -34.06
CA LEU A 921 -8.87 17.06 -35.38
C LEU A 921 -8.44 16.07 -36.48
N GLU A 922 -8.97 16.21 -37.70
CA GLU A 922 -8.53 15.37 -38.84
C GLU A 922 -7.09 15.66 -39.28
N ASP A 923 -6.53 16.81 -38.87
CA ASP A 923 -5.19 17.27 -39.19
C ASP A 923 -4.30 17.16 -37.95
N GLU A 924 -3.43 16.14 -37.92
CA GLU A 924 -2.51 15.85 -36.80
C GLU A 924 -1.57 17.02 -36.47
N GLU A 925 -1.16 17.80 -37.48
CA GLU A 925 -0.29 18.97 -37.26
C GLU A 925 -1.07 20.09 -36.58
N LEU A 926 -2.31 20.33 -37.01
CA LEU A 926 -3.19 21.31 -36.40
C LEU A 926 -3.63 20.91 -34.98
N GLU A 927 -3.85 19.62 -34.74
CA GLU A 927 -4.15 19.05 -33.42
C GLU A 927 -2.97 19.26 -32.46
N LEU A 928 -1.75 18.93 -32.90
CA LEU A 928 -0.53 19.17 -32.11
C LEU A 928 -0.34 20.66 -31.79
N LEU A 929 -0.55 21.55 -32.77
CA LEU A 929 -0.49 23.00 -32.57
C LEU A 929 -1.53 23.49 -31.57
N GLN A 930 -2.74 22.93 -31.60
CA GLN A 930 -3.79 23.23 -30.61
C GLN A 930 -3.38 22.75 -29.22
N GLY A 931 -2.85 21.53 -29.09
CA GLY A 931 -2.35 21.00 -27.82
C GLY A 931 -1.26 21.87 -27.19
N ILE A 932 -0.25 22.25 -27.98
CA ILE A 932 0.84 23.15 -27.53
C ILE A 932 0.27 24.52 -27.12
N PHE A 933 -0.66 25.08 -27.90
CA PHE A 933 -1.30 26.36 -27.57
C PHE A 933 -2.05 26.30 -26.23
N LEU A 934 -2.85 25.26 -26.02
CA LEU A 934 -3.66 25.10 -24.80
C LEU A 934 -2.79 24.83 -23.57
N LEU A 935 -1.71 24.07 -23.71
CA LEU A 935 -0.76 23.79 -22.63
C LEU A 935 -0.02 25.07 -22.19
N LYS A 936 0.43 25.88 -23.15
CA LYS A 936 1.00 27.22 -22.88
C LYS A 936 -0.02 28.14 -22.20
N LEU A 937 -1.25 28.17 -22.71
CA LEU A 937 -2.33 28.99 -22.15
C LEU A 937 -2.64 28.59 -20.70
N GLY A 938 -2.80 27.30 -20.43
CA GLY A 938 -3.05 26.81 -19.07
C GLY A 938 -1.97 27.24 -18.08
N THR A 939 -0.71 27.18 -18.47
CA THR A 939 0.44 27.60 -17.65
C THR A 939 0.37 29.09 -17.33
N LEU A 940 0.21 29.95 -18.35
CA LEU A 940 0.15 31.40 -18.17
C LEU A 940 -1.09 31.84 -17.36
N LEU A 941 -2.22 31.16 -17.52
CA LEU A 941 -3.42 31.41 -16.72
C LEU A 941 -3.17 31.09 -15.23
N MET A 942 -2.50 29.97 -14.94
CA MET A 942 -2.17 29.57 -13.57
C MET A 942 -1.22 30.58 -12.90
N GLU A 943 -0.18 31.02 -13.61
CA GLU A 943 0.75 32.06 -13.12
C GLU A 943 0.01 33.37 -12.80
N GLU A 944 -0.89 33.82 -13.67
CA GLU A 944 -1.65 35.05 -13.47
C GLU A 944 -2.63 34.92 -12.29
N VAL A 945 -3.30 33.77 -12.14
CA VAL A 945 -4.16 33.47 -10.97
C VAL A 945 -3.36 33.49 -9.67
N GLU A 946 -2.16 32.91 -9.65
CA GLU A 946 -1.29 32.95 -8.47
C GLU A 946 -0.81 34.37 -8.14
N GLN A 947 -0.45 35.16 -9.15
CA GLN A 947 -0.07 36.55 -8.96
C GLN A 947 -1.24 37.38 -8.42
N ASN A 948 -2.46 37.12 -8.89
CA ASN A 948 -3.67 37.78 -8.40
C ASN A 948 -4.06 37.33 -6.98
N LYS A 949 -3.71 36.12 -6.54
CA LYS A 949 -3.85 35.70 -5.13
C LYS A 949 -2.82 36.35 -4.19
N LYS A 950 -1.66 36.75 -4.72
CA LYS A 950 -0.59 37.42 -3.96
C LYS A 950 -0.79 38.94 -3.83
N LYS A 951 -1.56 39.56 -4.73
CA LYS A 951 -2.00 40.96 -4.67
C LYS A 951 -3.23 41.08 -3.77
#